data_AF-A0A812H4A9-F1
#
_entry.id   AF-A0A812H4A9-F1
#
_cell.length_a   1.000
_cell.length_b   1.000
_cell.length_c   1.000
_cell.angle_alpha   90.00
_cell.angle_beta   90.00
_cell.angle_gamma   90.00
#
_symmetry.space_group_name_H-M   'P 1'
#
loop_
_entity.id
_entity.type
_entity.pdbx_description
1 polymer ?
#
loop_
_entity_poly.entity_id
_entity_poly.type
_entity_poly.pdbx_seq_one_letter_code
_entity_poly.pdbx_strand_id
1 'polypeptide(L)'
;MNDKIKFATKVALSLTLAYLIPFALGWPQASTAATTVMLIASTGSRRESLAKGTLRVLGTVVGAVIGLLLVGMFAQDRLLYMLSVSIVVSFIFYFRNAYQKDPTLLALTGVMVLMMSNGGDAEGAFLYGVDRAYMTIFGVVLYTLVGTFLWPTKTEQNLRQMVEQLNQAQHALFNAILLSFDQRTNPVAISPHSGTKESTNDGEASIDQEDKASPSIDTLLANVFAAQNALEQRFAMVSAECSDVSAYIKEWQLTVHFNKQITQELSVAAHSHFSHQQDRSCINNFDQAIEEVQTLFKTCQEMWDNNGPAYRAQEFKVDYNQQALSDATHLVKGSALTLGHLLKLMHQSLSRLAESISCIDSVTNNVSFEQALPQQKSKFLWWDAENFKTAIKTFTTYWIAGLIWIYFNPPGGYSFVTFSTIFMSLLSFVPVHPFVLLILFTFGFLFAVPSYVFILPGLELGAELGLFIFIYTFVGFYLFKGPVTIFYMIGLFVLGLNNDMTYHFGILMTIMTLFYMVVFMIIFAHYFPFSSRPEHLFLTLKERYFRHVGALFTSYQEQSESSFRKVKRSLHLATLNVSSKKIMVWGSKINHKLFDKTPPEAIGAFTKSCDALSNHINILMATEQKLLSNPLIKQLRAKHTDSILPLMAGALANHQGTHELDSVFEQYSLDYQSFENKLEDFFRELELSDYAYSEIAGFYILLNLKRNVFEAIKQCKQTYEDIDWVNLRQKRF
;
A
#
# COMPACT_ATOMS: atom_id res chain seq x y z
N MET A 1 -26.78 13.07 -16.85
CA MET A 1 -26.38 13.66 -15.55
C MET A 1 -24.99 13.12 -15.18
N ASN A 2 -24.01 14.00 -14.96
CA ASN A 2 -22.64 13.64 -14.59
C ASN A 2 -22.63 12.79 -13.29
N ASP A 3 -21.82 11.74 -13.21
CA ASP A 3 -21.76 10.86 -12.04
C ASP A 3 -21.35 11.59 -10.76
N LYS A 4 -20.57 12.68 -10.90
CA LYS A 4 -20.26 13.59 -9.80
C LYS A 4 -21.51 14.27 -9.22
N ILE A 5 -22.43 14.71 -10.08
CA ILE A 5 -23.69 15.35 -9.67
C ILE A 5 -24.58 14.30 -9.00
N LYS A 6 -24.75 13.12 -9.61
CA LYS A 6 -25.53 12.01 -9.01
C LYS A 6 -25.02 11.68 -7.60
N PHE A 7 -23.70 11.61 -7.42
CA PHE A 7 -23.08 11.34 -6.14
C PHE A 7 -23.33 12.45 -5.13
N ALA A 8 -23.05 13.72 -5.48
CA ALA A 8 -23.26 14.85 -4.58
C ALA A 8 -24.73 15.00 -4.15
N THR A 9 -25.69 14.86 -5.09
CA THR A 9 -27.13 14.88 -4.78
C THR A 9 -27.53 13.76 -3.83
N LYS A 10 -27.02 12.53 -4.03
CA LYS A 10 -27.30 11.40 -3.15
C LYS A 10 -26.83 11.67 -1.71
N VAL A 11 -25.61 12.19 -1.56
CA VAL A 11 -25.03 12.48 -0.24
C VAL A 11 -25.78 13.63 0.43
N ALA A 12 -26.06 14.71 -0.31
CA ALA A 12 -26.83 15.85 0.19
C ALA A 12 -28.22 15.43 0.69
N LEU A 13 -28.95 14.63 -0.09
CA LEU A 13 -30.25 14.11 0.31
C LEU A 13 -30.15 13.24 1.57
N SER A 14 -29.13 12.37 1.65
CA SER A 14 -28.91 11.51 2.81
C SER A 14 -28.60 12.32 4.07
N LEU A 15 -27.78 13.37 3.97
CA LEU A 15 -27.43 14.23 5.11
C LEU A 15 -28.63 15.08 5.57
N THR A 16 -29.40 15.63 4.63
CA THR A 16 -30.62 16.38 4.93
C THR A 16 -31.62 15.51 5.68
N LEU A 17 -31.89 14.29 5.20
CA LEU A 17 -32.77 13.35 5.88
C LEU A 17 -32.23 12.91 7.25
N ALA A 18 -30.90 12.82 7.42
CA ALA A 18 -30.26 12.46 8.68
C ALA A 18 -30.43 13.53 9.77
N TYR A 19 -30.73 14.78 9.41
CA TYR A 19 -31.09 15.83 10.36
C TYR A 19 -32.60 15.98 10.51
N LEU A 20 -33.34 16.05 9.41
CA LEU A 20 -34.77 16.34 9.44
C LEU A 20 -35.59 15.24 10.12
N ILE A 21 -35.27 13.95 9.91
CA ILE A 21 -36.04 12.86 10.51
C ILE A 21 -35.86 12.85 12.04
N PRO A 22 -34.62 12.88 12.60
CA PRO A 22 -34.44 13.02 14.04
C PRO A 22 -35.08 14.28 14.63
N PHE A 23 -34.97 15.44 13.98
CA PHE A 23 -35.60 16.67 14.47
C PHE A 23 -37.13 16.57 14.50
N ALA A 24 -37.74 16.03 13.44
CA ALA A 24 -39.19 15.82 13.39
C ALA A 24 -39.70 14.85 14.46
N LEU A 25 -38.89 13.87 14.86
CA LEU A 25 -39.24 12.87 15.88
C LEU A 25 -38.76 13.24 17.29
N GLY A 26 -38.10 14.40 17.45
CA GLY A 26 -37.54 14.84 18.73
C GLY A 26 -36.37 13.99 19.23
N TRP A 27 -35.67 13.27 18.35
CA TRP A 27 -34.57 12.41 18.75
C TRP A 27 -33.26 13.20 18.98
N PRO A 28 -32.49 12.86 20.03
CA PRO A 28 -31.23 13.55 20.36
C PRO A 28 -30.10 13.16 19.39
N GLN A 29 -29.07 14.00 19.30
CA GLN A 29 -27.82 13.71 18.58
C GLN A 29 -27.93 13.43 17.06
N ALA A 30 -28.82 14.15 16.36
CA ALA A 30 -28.93 14.10 14.89
C ALA A 30 -27.58 14.28 14.16
N SER A 31 -26.67 15.09 14.73
CA SER A 31 -25.32 15.31 14.21
C SER A 31 -24.48 14.02 14.10
N THR A 32 -24.73 13.01 14.94
CA THR A 32 -24.06 11.70 14.88
C THR A 32 -24.47 10.93 13.63
N ALA A 33 -25.77 10.91 13.31
CA ALA A 33 -26.28 10.26 12.10
C ALA A 33 -25.69 10.94 10.86
N ALA A 34 -25.72 12.27 10.82
CA ALA A 34 -25.14 13.04 9.73
C ALA A 34 -23.60 12.85 9.61
N THR A 35 -22.85 12.81 10.72
CA THR A 35 -21.40 12.52 10.71
C THR A 35 -21.11 11.13 10.16
N THR A 36 -21.96 10.15 10.48
CA THR A 36 -21.85 8.79 9.94
C THR A 36 -22.05 8.77 8.43
N VAL A 37 -23.11 9.42 7.94
CA VAL A 37 -23.36 9.56 6.49
C VAL A 37 -22.21 10.27 5.79
N MET A 38 -21.70 11.37 6.36
CA MET A 38 -20.55 12.11 5.80
C MET A 38 -19.32 11.20 5.67
N LEU A 39 -18.94 10.51 6.75
CA LEU A 39 -17.71 9.70 6.76
C LEU A 39 -17.80 8.50 5.83
N ILE A 40 -19.00 7.91 5.69
CA ILE A 40 -19.27 6.86 4.73
C ILE A 40 -19.15 7.39 3.30
N ALA A 41 -19.71 8.57 3.02
CA ALA A 41 -19.64 9.21 1.71
C ALA A 41 -18.21 9.68 1.35
N SER A 42 -17.41 10.15 2.32
CA SER A 42 -16.08 10.69 2.05
C SER A 42 -15.01 9.62 1.83
N THR A 43 -15.28 8.37 2.20
CA THR A 43 -14.25 7.31 2.24
C THR A 43 -14.30 6.32 1.10
N GLY A 44 -15.25 6.37 0.16
CA GLY A 44 -15.20 5.48 -1.00
C GLY A 44 -16.52 5.22 -1.72
N SER A 45 -16.48 4.26 -2.64
CA SER A 45 -17.56 3.94 -3.58
C SER A 45 -18.82 3.39 -2.91
N ARG A 46 -19.95 3.39 -3.62
CA ARG A 46 -21.30 3.14 -3.04
C ARG A 46 -21.47 1.80 -2.31
N ARG A 47 -20.74 0.73 -2.66
CA ARG A 47 -20.85 -0.61 -2.01
C ARG A 47 -19.85 -0.79 -0.85
N GLU A 48 -18.66 -0.17 -0.98
CA GLU A 48 -17.67 0.03 0.09
C GLU A 48 -18.27 0.77 1.31
N SER A 49 -19.30 1.58 1.04
CA SER A 49 -20.06 2.32 2.04
C SER A 49 -20.82 1.44 3.06
N LEU A 50 -21.26 0.24 2.65
CA LEU A 50 -22.04 -0.68 3.49
C LEU A 50 -21.17 -1.43 4.49
N ALA A 51 -20.08 -2.05 4.03
CA ALA A 51 -19.13 -2.72 4.91
C ALA A 51 -18.54 -1.73 5.92
N LYS A 52 -18.21 -0.52 5.49
CA LYS A 52 -17.80 0.57 6.38
C LYS A 52 -18.91 0.96 7.35
N GLY A 53 -20.15 1.05 6.89
CA GLY A 53 -21.31 1.26 7.75
C GLY A 53 -21.40 0.22 8.87
N THR A 54 -21.27 -1.07 8.54
CA THR A 54 -21.27 -2.17 9.53
C THR A 54 -20.10 -2.07 10.49
N LEU A 55 -18.88 -1.77 10.01
CA LEU A 55 -17.71 -1.58 10.86
C LEU A 55 -17.89 -0.39 11.82
N ARG A 56 -18.60 0.66 11.40
CA ARG A 56 -18.94 1.79 12.27
C ARG A 56 -19.95 1.40 13.34
N VAL A 57 -21.01 0.68 12.98
CA VAL A 57 -21.98 0.19 13.98
C VAL A 57 -21.26 -0.67 15.01
N LEU A 58 -20.46 -1.64 14.56
CA LEU A 58 -19.73 -2.54 15.45
C LEU A 58 -18.73 -1.78 16.33
N GLY A 59 -17.98 -0.83 15.77
CA GLY A 59 -17.00 -0.03 16.52
C GLY A 59 -17.66 0.87 17.56
N THR A 60 -18.84 1.43 17.24
CA THR A 60 -19.61 2.22 18.20
C THR A 60 -20.13 1.35 19.34
N VAL A 61 -20.70 0.19 19.05
CA VAL A 61 -21.24 -0.71 20.08
C VAL A 61 -20.12 -1.24 20.98
N VAL A 62 -19.03 -1.74 20.40
CA VAL A 62 -17.88 -2.24 21.18
C VAL A 62 -17.25 -1.12 22.01
N GLY A 63 -17.10 0.08 21.45
CA GLY A 63 -16.55 1.23 22.17
C GLY A 63 -17.45 1.70 23.31
N ALA A 64 -18.77 1.71 23.11
CA ALA A 64 -19.75 2.04 24.15
C ALA A 64 -19.71 1.01 25.30
N VAL A 65 -19.65 -0.29 25.00
CA VAL A 65 -19.54 -1.35 26.01
C VAL A 65 -18.26 -1.22 26.82
N ILE A 66 -17.11 -1.01 26.17
CA ILE A 66 -15.83 -0.82 26.87
C ILE A 66 -15.88 0.46 27.72
N GLY A 67 -16.41 1.56 27.17
CA GLY A 67 -16.58 2.82 27.89
C GLY A 67 -17.46 2.67 29.14
N LEU A 68 -18.59 1.97 29.02
CA LEU A 68 -19.49 1.67 30.15
C LEU A 68 -18.81 0.83 31.22
N LEU A 69 -18.05 -0.20 30.84
CA LEU A 69 -17.31 -1.02 31.79
C LEU A 69 -16.27 -0.20 32.56
N LEU A 70 -15.55 0.69 31.88
CA LEU A 70 -14.58 1.58 32.54
C LEU A 70 -15.25 2.55 33.51
N VAL A 71 -16.39 3.15 33.10
CA VAL A 71 -17.19 4.02 33.97
C VAL A 71 -17.68 3.23 35.18
N GLY A 72 -18.29 2.06 34.99
CA GLY A 72 -18.85 1.24 36.07
C GLY A 72 -17.80 0.74 37.07
N MET A 73 -16.59 0.42 36.61
CA MET A 73 -15.52 -0.10 37.48
C MET A 73 -14.71 1.00 38.17
N PHE A 74 -14.51 2.15 37.53
CA PHE A 74 -13.46 3.09 37.95
C PHE A 74 -13.93 4.54 38.12
N ALA A 75 -15.17 4.91 37.78
CA ALA A 75 -15.64 6.31 37.89
C ALA A 75 -15.61 6.89 39.33
N GLN A 76 -15.47 6.04 40.35
CA GLN A 76 -15.39 6.43 41.77
C GLN A 76 -14.11 7.23 42.09
N ASP A 77 -12.99 6.93 41.42
CA ASP A 77 -11.72 7.64 41.58
C ASP A 77 -11.30 8.27 40.25
N ARG A 78 -11.28 9.61 40.22
CA ARG A 78 -10.95 10.40 39.02
C ARG A 78 -9.60 10.03 38.41
N LEU A 79 -8.55 9.86 39.23
CA LEU A 79 -7.20 9.61 38.72
C LEU A 79 -7.09 8.19 38.17
N LEU A 80 -7.67 7.23 38.87
CA LEU A 80 -7.70 5.84 38.45
C LEU A 80 -8.53 5.67 37.17
N TYR A 81 -9.66 6.37 37.07
CA TYR A 81 -10.47 6.43 35.87
C TYR A 81 -9.69 6.98 34.67
N MET A 82 -9.07 8.16 34.80
CA MET A 82 -8.25 8.75 33.73
C MET A 82 -7.09 7.84 33.31
N LEU A 83 -6.43 7.19 34.27
CA LEU A 83 -5.37 6.23 33.98
C LEU A 83 -5.90 5.04 33.18
N SER A 84 -7.01 4.43 33.61
CA SER A 84 -7.63 3.29 32.93
C SER A 84 -8.03 3.62 31.49
N VAL A 85 -8.69 4.77 31.26
CA VAL A 85 -9.07 5.27 29.93
C VAL A 85 -7.83 5.48 29.06
N SER A 86 -6.79 6.14 29.59
CA SER A 86 -5.56 6.43 28.83
C SER A 86 -4.84 5.16 28.37
N ILE A 87 -4.80 4.11 29.19
CA ILE A 87 -4.18 2.81 28.87
C ILE A 87 -5.01 2.09 27.80
N VAL A 88 -6.32 1.97 28.01
CA VAL A 88 -7.22 1.26 27.08
C VAL A 88 -7.23 1.93 25.70
N VAL A 89 -7.33 3.26 25.66
CA VAL A 89 -7.34 4.02 24.40
C VAL A 89 -6.00 3.90 23.68
N SER A 90 -4.87 3.98 24.38
CA SER A 90 -3.54 3.81 23.79
C SER A 90 -3.34 2.41 23.21
N PHE A 91 -3.88 1.38 23.89
CA PHE A 91 -3.88 0.01 23.39
C PHE A 91 -4.75 -0.12 22.14
N ILE A 92 -5.98 0.40 22.15
CA ILE A 92 -6.88 0.36 20.97
C ILE A 92 -6.21 1.05 19.76
N PHE A 93 -5.59 2.21 19.94
CA PHE A 93 -4.91 2.91 18.85
C PHE A 93 -3.60 2.25 18.42
N TYR A 94 -2.91 1.52 19.30
CA TYR A 94 -1.82 0.62 18.90
C TYR A 94 -2.33 -0.45 17.92
N PHE A 95 -3.39 -1.17 18.29
CA PHE A 95 -3.97 -2.20 17.42
C PHE A 95 -4.52 -1.63 16.13
N ARG A 96 -5.14 -0.43 16.17
CA ARG A 96 -5.61 0.27 14.97
C ARG A 96 -4.49 0.42 13.96
N ASN A 97 -3.34 0.92 14.41
CA ASN A 97 -2.22 1.20 13.50
C ASN A 97 -1.46 -0.08 13.10
N ALA A 98 -1.46 -1.10 13.96
CA ALA A 98 -0.93 -2.42 13.65
C ALA A 98 -1.81 -3.18 12.65
N TYR A 99 -3.11 -2.92 12.60
CA TYR A 99 -4.03 -3.59 11.69
C TYR A 99 -3.84 -3.09 10.25
N GLN A 100 -3.52 -4.00 9.33
CA GLN A 100 -3.22 -3.66 7.94
C GLN A 100 -4.45 -3.57 7.03
N LYS A 101 -5.62 -4.02 7.50
CA LYS A 101 -6.90 -3.89 6.78
C LYS A 101 -7.60 -2.59 7.20
N ASP A 102 -8.92 -2.49 6.98
CA ASP A 102 -9.69 -1.30 7.33
C ASP A 102 -9.62 -0.99 8.85
N PRO A 103 -8.98 0.13 9.28
CA PRO A 103 -8.84 0.47 10.68
C PRO A 103 -10.10 1.09 11.29
N THR A 104 -11.18 1.26 10.52
CA THR A 104 -12.41 1.98 10.93
C THR A 104 -12.99 1.44 12.24
N LEU A 105 -13.05 0.11 12.40
CA LEU A 105 -13.57 -0.53 13.61
C LEU A 105 -12.82 -0.08 14.86
N LEU A 106 -11.49 -0.24 14.87
CA LEU A 106 -10.64 0.08 16.02
C LEU A 106 -10.56 1.59 16.26
N ALA A 107 -10.50 2.39 15.19
CA ALA A 107 -10.51 3.85 15.29
C ALA A 107 -11.79 4.36 15.96
N LEU A 108 -12.95 3.86 15.53
CA LEU A 108 -14.23 4.28 16.09
C LEU A 108 -14.45 3.73 17.50
N THR A 109 -13.98 2.51 17.78
CA THR A 109 -13.96 1.95 19.15
C THR A 109 -13.20 2.90 20.09
N GLY A 110 -11.99 3.34 19.71
CA GLY A 110 -11.19 4.25 20.53
C GLY A 110 -11.83 5.63 20.70
N VAL A 111 -12.39 6.19 19.61
CA VAL A 111 -13.12 7.47 19.66
C VAL A 111 -14.34 7.38 20.59
N MET A 112 -15.09 6.29 20.53
CA MET A 112 -16.28 6.12 21.34
C MET A 112 -15.96 5.89 22.81
N VAL A 113 -14.90 5.13 23.12
CA VAL A 113 -14.40 5.02 24.51
C VAL A 113 -14.03 6.40 25.08
N LEU A 114 -13.36 7.26 24.28
CA LEU A 114 -12.99 8.61 24.70
C LEU A 114 -14.21 9.54 24.86
N MET A 115 -15.15 9.52 23.91
CA MET A 115 -16.34 10.39 23.96
C MET A 115 -17.29 10.01 25.09
N MET A 116 -17.46 8.71 25.32
CA MET A 116 -18.26 8.17 26.43
C MET A 116 -17.73 8.59 27.80
N SER A 117 -16.42 8.83 27.88
CA SER A 117 -15.78 9.15 29.14
C SER A 117 -16.27 10.46 29.76
N ASN A 118 -16.82 11.38 28.96
CA ASN A 118 -17.54 12.61 29.33
C ASN A 118 -17.27 13.20 30.73
N GLY A 119 -16.01 13.31 31.15
CA GLY A 119 -15.63 13.79 32.49
C GLY A 119 -16.01 12.90 33.69
N GLY A 120 -16.53 11.68 33.49
CA GLY A 120 -16.84 10.70 34.55
C GLY A 120 -18.30 10.60 34.98
N ASP A 121 -19.24 11.27 34.29
CA ASP A 121 -20.68 11.18 34.58
C ASP A 121 -21.29 9.84 34.10
N ALA A 122 -21.65 8.97 35.04
CA ALA A 122 -22.05 7.59 34.72
C ALA A 122 -23.45 7.47 34.10
N GLU A 123 -24.41 8.27 34.57
CA GLU A 123 -25.81 8.22 34.10
C GLU A 123 -25.93 8.85 32.70
N GLY A 124 -25.34 10.03 32.51
CA GLY A 124 -25.28 10.68 31.21
C GLY A 124 -24.49 9.88 30.18
N ALA A 125 -23.43 9.18 30.60
CA ALA A 125 -22.65 8.33 29.71
C ALA A 125 -23.54 7.22 29.10
N PHE A 126 -24.32 6.48 29.90
CA PHE A 126 -25.15 5.39 29.37
C PHE A 126 -26.11 5.85 28.26
N LEU A 127 -26.89 6.89 28.53
CA LEU A 127 -27.82 7.46 27.55
C LEU A 127 -27.07 7.94 26.31
N TYR A 128 -25.94 8.63 26.49
CA TYR A 128 -25.10 9.10 25.39
C TYR A 128 -24.61 7.96 24.49
N GLY A 129 -24.16 6.84 25.08
CA GLY A 129 -23.69 5.67 24.34
C GLY A 129 -24.80 5.00 23.52
N VAL A 130 -26.00 4.86 24.10
CA VAL A 130 -27.18 4.29 23.43
C VAL A 130 -27.62 5.18 22.27
N ASP A 131 -27.77 6.50 22.50
CA ASP A 131 -28.16 7.47 21.47
C ASP A 131 -27.16 7.46 20.31
N ARG A 132 -25.86 7.39 20.60
CA ARG A 132 -24.81 7.31 19.59
C ARG A 132 -24.92 6.04 18.76
N ALA A 133 -25.13 4.89 19.39
CA ALA A 133 -25.26 3.61 18.69
C ALA A 133 -26.50 3.62 17.79
N TYR A 134 -27.63 4.07 18.32
CA TYR A 134 -28.88 4.22 17.59
C TYR A 134 -28.73 5.13 16.36
N MET A 135 -28.19 6.34 16.55
CA MET A 135 -27.99 7.31 15.46
C MET A 135 -26.95 6.85 14.42
N THR A 136 -25.94 6.09 14.84
CA THR A 136 -24.97 5.48 13.90
C THR A 136 -25.68 4.46 13.00
N ILE A 137 -26.49 3.57 13.58
CA ILE A 137 -27.27 2.57 12.81
C ILE A 137 -28.23 3.30 11.85
N PHE A 138 -28.96 4.30 12.36
CA PHE A 138 -29.89 5.08 11.57
C PHE A 138 -29.21 5.73 10.36
N GLY A 139 -28.05 6.39 10.56
CA GLY A 139 -27.28 6.99 9.46
C GLY A 139 -26.82 5.99 8.40
N VAL A 140 -26.40 4.79 8.81
CA VAL A 140 -26.00 3.71 7.88
C VAL A 140 -27.20 3.22 7.06
N VAL A 141 -28.33 2.95 7.72
CA VAL A 141 -29.56 2.49 7.05
C VAL A 141 -30.04 3.54 6.06
N LEU A 142 -30.08 4.81 6.46
CA LEU A 142 -30.54 5.90 5.62
C LEU A 142 -29.66 6.07 4.36
N TYR A 143 -28.33 6.11 4.51
CA TYR A 143 -27.42 6.22 3.35
C TYR A 143 -27.52 5.02 2.40
N THR A 144 -27.76 3.83 2.96
CA THR A 144 -27.98 2.60 2.21
C THR A 144 -29.26 2.68 1.40
N LEU A 145 -30.39 3.02 2.02
CA LEU A 145 -31.68 3.12 1.34
C LEU A 145 -31.63 4.13 0.20
N VAL A 146 -31.11 5.33 0.45
CA VAL A 146 -30.92 6.35 -0.61
C VAL A 146 -29.98 5.82 -1.69
N GLY A 147 -28.97 5.03 -1.34
CA GLY A 147 -28.05 4.40 -2.29
C GLY A 147 -28.64 3.29 -3.14
N THR A 148 -29.57 2.53 -2.61
CA THR A 148 -30.22 1.43 -3.32
C THR A 148 -31.29 1.96 -4.27
N PHE A 149 -32.09 2.93 -3.81
CA PHE A 149 -33.20 3.47 -4.62
C PHE A 149 -32.75 4.52 -5.66
N LEU A 150 -31.66 5.25 -5.42
CA LEU A 150 -31.28 6.39 -6.27
C LEU A 150 -30.06 6.10 -7.18
N TRP A 151 -30.29 5.60 -8.41
CA TRP A 151 -29.28 5.24 -9.45
C TRP A 151 -28.31 4.09 -9.11
N PRO A 152 -28.71 2.81 -9.17
CA PRO A 152 -27.83 1.66 -8.91
C PRO A 152 -26.69 1.52 -9.95
N THR A 153 -25.48 1.15 -9.53
CA THR A 153 -24.32 0.90 -10.42
C THR A 153 -23.74 -0.51 -10.22
N LYS A 154 -23.43 -1.22 -11.32
CA LYS A 154 -22.81 -2.56 -11.30
C LYS A 154 -21.28 -2.44 -11.14
N THR A 155 -20.69 -3.15 -10.18
CA THR A 155 -19.27 -2.96 -9.76
C THR A 155 -18.28 -3.91 -10.47
N GLU A 156 -18.78 -5.03 -10.98
CA GLU A 156 -18.05 -6.13 -11.64
C GLU A 156 -17.19 -5.68 -12.84
N GLN A 157 -17.69 -4.72 -13.61
CA GLN A 157 -17.03 -4.22 -14.83
C GLN A 157 -15.63 -3.62 -14.58
N ASN A 158 -15.35 -3.12 -13.37
CA ASN A 158 -14.06 -2.50 -13.06
C ASN A 158 -12.93 -3.51 -12.80
N LEU A 159 -13.22 -4.70 -12.25
CA LEU A 159 -12.17 -5.68 -11.94
C LEU A 159 -11.67 -6.37 -13.21
N ARG A 160 -12.60 -6.75 -14.08
CA ARG A 160 -12.30 -7.33 -15.40
C ARG A 160 -11.39 -6.41 -16.22
N GLN A 161 -11.72 -5.12 -16.28
CA GLN A 161 -10.91 -4.14 -16.99
C GLN A 161 -9.46 -4.05 -16.44
N MET A 162 -9.26 -4.17 -15.13
CA MET A 162 -7.92 -4.17 -14.53
C MET A 162 -7.12 -5.44 -14.86
N VAL A 163 -7.77 -6.61 -14.91
CA VAL A 163 -7.13 -7.86 -15.35
C VAL A 163 -6.71 -7.75 -16.81
N GLU A 164 -7.56 -7.19 -17.66
CA GLU A 164 -7.25 -7.01 -19.09
C GLU A 164 -6.08 -6.04 -19.31
N GLN A 165 -6.06 -4.91 -18.60
CA GLN A 165 -4.94 -3.96 -18.62
C GLN A 165 -3.61 -4.60 -18.19
N LEU A 166 -3.65 -5.43 -17.14
CA LEU A 166 -2.47 -6.16 -16.68
C LEU A 166 -2.01 -7.18 -17.73
N ASN A 167 -2.93 -7.94 -18.31
CA ASN A 167 -2.63 -8.93 -19.34
C ASN A 167 -1.97 -8.28 -20.56
N GLN A 168 -2.47 -7.12 -20.99
CA GLN A 168 -1.86 -6.32 -22.07
C GLN A 168 -0.44 -5.86 -21.72
N ALA A 169 -0.21 -5.37 -20.50
CA ALA A 169 1.12 -4.95 -20.05
C ALA A 169 2.12 -6.13 -20.00
N GLN A 170 1.68 -7.30 -19.50
CA GLN A 170 2.49 -8.51 -19.47
C GLN A 170 2.85 -9.01 -20.87
N HIS A 171 1.89 -9.01 -21.79
CA HIS A 171 2.12 -9.39 -23.18
C HIS A 171 3.10 -8.44 -23.88
N ALA A 172 3.01 -7.14 -23.64
CA ALA A 172 3.96 -6.15 -24.16
C ALA A 172 5.38 -6.38 -23.63
N LEU A 173 5.53 -6.67 -22.34
CA LEU A 173 6.83 -7.01 -21.73
C LEU A 173 7.41 -8.31 -22.34
N PHE A 174 6.59 -9.35 -22.53
CA PHE A 174 7.02 -10.60 -23.16
C PHE A 174 7.58 -10.36 -24.57
N ASN A 175 6.87 -9.61 -25.41
CA ASN A 175 7.33 -9.30 -26.77
C ASN A 175 8.62 -8.46 -26.77
N ALA A 176 8.77 -7.52 -25.82
CA ALA A 176 10.02 -6.75 -25.69
C ALA A 176 11.21 -7.63 -25.29
N ILE A 177 11.01 -8.62 -24.40
CA ILE A 177 12.04 -9.60 -24.03
C ILE A 177 12.45 -10.41 -25.26
N LEU A 178 11.50 -10.90 -26.05
CA LEU A 178 11.79 -11.63 -27.29
C LEU A 178 12.59 -10.79 -28.29
N LEU A 179 12.19 -9.54 -28.54
CA LEU A 179 12.91 -8.63 -29.44
C LEU A 179 14.34 -8.31 -28.96
N SER A 180 14.58 -8.30 -27.64
CA SER A 180 15.91 -8.11 -27.08
C SER A 180 16.85 -9.28 -27.38
N PHE A 181 16.31 -10.47 -27.61
CA PHE A 181 17.08 -11.62 -28.08
C PHE A 181 17.53 -11.44 -29.54
N ASP A 182 16.70 -10.82 -30.38
CA ASP A 182 17.00 -10.57 -31.80
C ASP A 182 17.96 -9.38 -32.04
N GLN A 183 18.00 -8.37 -31.16
CA GLN A 183 18.89 -7.21 -31.31
C GLN A 183 20.35 -7.49 -30.94
N ARG A 184 20.65 -8.45 -30.05
CA ARG A 184 22.04 -8.85 -29.71
C ARG A 184 22.80 -9.51 -30.88
N THR A 185 22.13 -9.74 -32.00
CA THR A 185 22.67 -10.39 -33.20
C THR A 185 23.36 -9.44 -34.20
N ASN A 186 23.22 -8.11 -34.06
CA ASN A 186 23.87 -7.13 -34.95
C ASN A 186 24.72 -6.11 -34.17
N PRO A 187 26.04 -6.33 -33.98
CA PRO A 187 26.94 -5.24 -33.66
C PRO A 187 27.18 -4.42 -34.94
N VAL A 188 26.27 -3.49 -35.26
CA VAL A 188 26.61 -2.45 -36.23
C VAL A 188 27.65 -1.56 -35.56
N ALA A 189 28.84 -1.56 -36.15
CA ALA A 189 29.98 -0.75 -35.77
C ALA A 189 29.58 0.72 -35.58
N ILE A 190 29.57 1.18 -34.34
CA ILE A 190 29.69 2.61 -34.05
C ILE A 190 31.18 2.86 -33.83
N SER A 191 31.89 3.12 -34.93
CA SER A 191 33.23 3.71 -34.87
C SER A 191 33.14 5.12 -34.29
N PRO A 192 34.06 5.54 -33.41
CA PRO A 192 34.09 6.88 -32.86
C PRO A 192 34.82 7.82 -33.83
N HIS A 193 34.09 8.71 -34.51
CA HIS A 193 34.72 9.86 -35.20
C HIS A 193 34.02 11.18 -34.86
N SER A 194 34.62 11.86 -33.88
CA SER A 194 35.02 13.26 -33.90
C SER A 194 34.55 14.17 -35.05
N GLY A 195 33.95 15.31 -34.69
CA GLY A 195 34.48 16.62 -35.08
C GLY A 195 33.79 17.41 -36.20
N THR A 196 33.17 18.52 -35.79
CA THR A 196 33.19 19.86 -36.42
C THR A 196 32.14 20.23 -37.46
N LYS A 197 31.41 21.31 -37.09
CA LYS A 197 30.52 22.24 -37.81
C LYS A 197 30.67 22.35 -39.32
N GLU A 198 29.54 22.47 -40.01
CA GLU A 198 29.26 23.63 -40.89
C GLU A 198 27.76 23.79 -41.16
N SER A 199 27.37 25.05 -41.33
CA SER A 199 26.02 25.58 -41.39
C SER A 199 25.65 25.94 -42.83
N THR A 200 24.45 25.54 -43.28
CA THR A 200 23.68 26.30 -44.28
C THR A 200 22.19 25.94 -44.21
N ASN A 201 21.37 26.99 -44.14
CA ASN A 201 19.92 26.97 -44.36
C ASN A 201 19.60 26.42 -45.75
N ASP A 202 18.50 25.66 -45.87
CA ASP A 202 17.32 26.06 -46.63
C ASP A 202 16.15 25.11 -46.32
N GLY A 203 14.95 25.69 -46.23
CA GLY A 203 13.76 25.03 -45.70
C GLY A 203 13.03 24.14 -46.70
N GLU A 204 12.24 23.21 -46.17
CA GLU A 204 10.82 23.03 -46.48
C GLU A 204 10.24 21.86 -45.67
N ALA A 205 8.92 21.92 -45.47
CA ALA A 205 8.16 21.19 -44.48
C ALA A 205 8.27 19.65 -44.58
N SER A 206 8.53 19.00 -43.45
CA SER A 206 8.04 17.65 -43.20
C SER A 206 7.72 17.47 -41.71
N ILE A 207 6.59 16.81 -41.50
CA ILE A 207 5.81 16.65 -40.29
C ILE A 207 6.62 15.95 -39.20
N ASP A 208 6.53 16.46 -37.97
CA ASP A 208 6.97 15.84 -36.73
C ASP A 208 6.48 14.38 -36.64
N GLN A 209 7.32 13.43 -37.06
CA GLN A 209 7.28 12.09 -36.51
C GLN A 209 8.12 12.13 -35.24
N GLU A 210 7.43 12.27 -34.10
CA GLU A 210 7.99 11.87 -32.81
C GLU A 210 8.54 10.46 -32.95
N ASP A 211 9.87 10.34 -32.96
CA ASP A 211 10.58 9.10 -32.69
C ASP A 211 10.13 8.57 -31.33
N LYS A 212 9.08 7.73 -31.33
CA LYS A 212 8.74 6.88 -30.19
C LYS A 212 9.88 5.89 -30.01
N ALA A 213 10.91 6.29 -29.27
CA ALA A 213 11.84 5.35 -28.66
C ALA A 213 11.01 4.26 -27.98
N SER A 214 11.19 3.02 -28.43
CA SER A 214 10.52 1.85 -27.86
C SER A 214 10.81 1.82 -26.35
N PRO A 215 9.77 1.65 -25.51
CA PRO A 215 9.94 1.70 -24.06
C PRO A 215 10.95 0.65 -23.62
N SER A 216 11.93 1.03 -22.79
CA SER A 216 12.94 0.10 -22.28
C SER A 216 12.28 -1.00 -21.45
N ILE A 217 12.91 -2.18 -21.39
CA ILE A 217 12.42 -3.34 -20.61
C ILE A 217 12.12 -2.93 -19.16
N ASP A 218 12.96 -2.09 -18.55
CA ASP A 218 12.77 -1.59 -17.19
C ASP A 218 11.48 -0.77 -17.02
N THR A 219 11.14 0.06 -18.02
CA THR A 219 9.90 0.85 -17.98
C THR A 219 8.65 -0.02 -18.14
N LEU A 220 8.71 -1.03 -19.02
CA LEU A 220 7.62 -2.00 -19.18
C LEU A 220 7.45 -2.85 -17.92
N LEU A 221 8.56 -3.29 -17.32
CA LEU A 221 8.56 -4.03 -16.07
C LEU A 221 7.93 -3.23 -14.92
N ALA A 222 8.27 -1.94 -14.81
CA ALA A 222 7.63 -1.03 -13.85
C ALA A 222 6.11 -0.89 -14.07
N ASN A 223 5.68 -0.80 -15.33
CA ASN A 223 4.25 -0.73 -15.69
C ASN A 223 3.49 -2.01 -15.32
N VAL A 224 4.06 -3.19 -15.57
CA VAL A 224 3.47 -4.48 -15.17
C VAL A 224 3.31 -4.56 -13.65
N PHE A 225 4.34 -4.18 -12.89
CA PHE A 225 4.25 -4.15 -11.42
C PHE A 225 3.22 -3.14 -10.91
N ALA A 226 3.10 -1.96 -11.55
CA ALA A 226 2.08 -0.98 -11.21
C ALA A 226 0.66 -1.52 -11.44
N ALA A 227 0.41 -2.15 -12.59
CA ALA A 227 -0.87 -2.77 -12.93
C ALA A 227 -1.21 -3.95 -12.00
N GLN A 228 -0.23 -4.82 -11.70
CA GLN A 228 -0.40 -5.94 -10.76
C GLN A 228 -0.76 -5.44 -9.36
N ASN A 229 -0.08 -4.41 -8.88
CA ASN A 229 -0.37 -3.80 -7.58
C ASN A 229 -1.77 -3.18 -7.54
N ALA A 230 -2.20 -2.51 -8.61
CA ALA A 230 -3.54 -1.94 -8.71
C ALA A 230 -4.63 -3.03 -8.67
N LEU A 231 -4.44 -4.13 -9.40
CA LEU A 231 -5.33 -5.29 -9.39
C LEU A 231 -5.40 -5.93 -7.99
N GLU A 232 -4.27 -6.22 -7.35
CA GLU A 232 -4.24 -6.82 -6.01
C GLU A 232 -4.95 -5.94 -4.97
N GLN A 233 -4.72 -4.62 -5.02
CA GLN A 233 -5.38 -3.66 -4.11
C GLN A 233 -6.89 -3.63 -4.34
N ARG A 234 -7.33 -3.57 -5.60
CA ARG A 234 -8.76 -3.53 -5.92
C ARG A 234 -9.45 -4.85 -5.58
N PHE A 235 -8.83 -5.99 -5.89
CA PHE A 235 -9.35 -7.30 -5.53
C PHE A 235 -9.45 -7.47 -4.01
N ALA A 236 -8.42 -7.06 -3.25
CA ALA A 236 -8.47 -7.12 -1.78
C ALA A 236 -9.61 -6.28 -1.18
N MET A 237 -9.95 -5.15 -1.83
CA MET A 237 -11.09 -4.32 -1.45
C MET A 237 -12.43 -5.00 -1.80
N VAL A 238 -12.59 -5.49 -3.03
CA VAL A 238 -13.87 -6.03 -3.53
C VAL A 238 -14.18 -7.43 -3.00
N SER A 239 -13.17 -8.28 -2.80
CA SER A 239 -13.32 -9.67 -2.35
C SER A 239 -13.95 -9.83 -0.97
N ALA A 240 -13.87 -8.81 -0.12
CA ALA A 240 -14.52 -8.80 1.19
C ALA A 240 -15.99 -8.32 1.15
N GLU A 241 -16.45 -7.77 0.03
CA GLU A 241 -17.63 -6.89 0.01
C GLU A 241 -18.69 -7.22 -1.07
N CYS A 242 -18.33 -7.95 -2.14
CA CYS A 242 -19.23 -8.22 -3.25
C CYS A 242 -19.78 -9.65 -3.20
N SER A 243 -21.11 -9.82 -3.17
CA SER A 243 -21.79 -11.12 -3.27
C SER A 243 -21.37 -11.90 -4.53
N ASP A 244 -21.21 -11.18 -5.64
CA ASP A 244 -21.02 -11.76 -6.96
C ASP A 244 -19.57 -12.26 -7.12
N VAL A 245 -18.59 -11.47 -6.63
CA VAL A 245 -17.19 -11.92 -6.51
C VAL A 245 -17.03 -12.97 -5.40
N SER A 246 -17.86 -12.93 -4.35
CA SER A 246 -17.81 -13.93 -3.28
C SER A 246 -18.30 -15.30 -3.76
N ALA A 247 -19.23 -15.34 -4.72
CA ALA A 247 -19.71 -16.58 -5.34
C ALA A 247 -18.58 -17.32 -6.07
N TYR A 248 -17.69 -16.57 -6.73
CA TYR A 248 -16.52 -17.10 -7.47
C TYR A 248 -15.19 -16.72 -6.81
N ILE A 249 -15.16 -16.62 -5.48
CA ILE A 249 -13.99 -16.06 -4.76
C ILE A 249 -12.73 -16.90 -5.00
N LYS A 250 -12.90 -18.22 -5.15
CA LYS A 250 -11.79 -19.15 -5.36
C LYS A 250 -11.17 -18.92 -6.73
N GLU A 251 -12.00 -18.80 -7.76
CA GLU A 251 -11.62 -18.56 -9.15
C GLU A 251 -10.92 -17.21 -9.29
N TRP A 252 -11.47 -16.16 -8.67
CA TRP A 252 -10.82 -14.85 -8.64
C TRP A 252 -9.47 -14.85 -7.90
N GLN A 253 -9.36 -15.59 -6.79
CA GLN A 253 -8.08 -15.75 -6.08
C GLN A 253 -7.04 -16.47 -6.95
N LEU A 254 -7.46 -17.47 -7.73
CA LEU A 254 -6.60 -18.16 -8.69
C LEU A 254 -6.17 -17.23 -9.83
N THR A 255 -7.09 -16.45 -10.39
CA THR A 255 -6.80 -15.46 -11.44
C THR A 255 -5.77 -14.44 -10.97
N VAL A 256 -5.92 -13.87 -9.78
CA VAL A 256 -4.93 -12.93 -9.21
C VAL A 256 -3.60 -13.64 -8.92
N HIS A 257 -3.65 -14.89 -8.47
CA HIS A 257 -2.46 -15.69 -8.20
C HIS A 257 -1.63 -15.97 -9.45
N PHE A 258 -2.25 -16.45 -10.53
CA PHE A 258 -1.54 -16.77 -11.77
C PHE A 258 -1.03 -15.52 -12.48
N ASN A 259 -1.77 -14.41 -12.47
CA ASN A 259 -1.26 -13.12 -12.93
C ASN A 259 0.00 -12.68 -12.18
N LYS A 260 0.04 -12.91 -10.87
CA LYS A 260 1.24 -12.66 -10.06
C LYS A 260 2.40 -13.58 -10.45
N GLN A 261 2.14 -14.87 -10.69
CA GLN A 261 3.16 -15.82 -11.13
C GLN A 261 3.75 -15.44 -12.49
N ILE A 262 2.90 -15.10 -13.47
CA ILE A 262 3.34 -14.65 -14.80
C ILE A 262 4.22 -13.40 -14.68
N THR A 263 3.83 -12.44 -13.83
CA THR A 263 4.65 -11.25 -13.55
C THR A 263 6.03 -11.62 -12.99
N GLN A 264 6.10 -12.59 -12.08
CA GLN A 264 7.37 -13.06 -11.51
C GLN A 264 8.23 -13.77 -12.56
N GLU A 265 7.63 -14.64 -13.38
CA GLU A 265 8.32 -15.37 -14.45
C GLU A 265 8.88 -14.42 -15.51
N LEU A 266 8.08 -13.44 -15.95
CA LEU A 266 8.53 -12.39 -16.86
C LEU A 266 9.63 -11.52 -16.25
N SER A 267 9.54 -11.22 -14.96
CA SER A 267 10.59 -10.46 -14.27
C SER A 267 11.91 -11.23 -14.20
N VAL A 268 11.88 -12.55 -14.00
CA VAL A 268 13.08 -13.40 -14.06
C VAL A 268 13.63 -13.43 -15.48
N ALA A 269 12.76 -13.59 -16.49
CA ALA A 269 13.18 -13.61 -17.90
C ALA A 269 13.82 -12.28 -18.33
N ALA A 270 13.25 -11.14 -17.95
CA ALA A 270 13.76 -9.80 -18.27
C ALA A 270 15.20 -9.54 -17.79
N HIS A 271 15.57 -10.12 -16.64
CA HIS A 271 16.89 -9.94 -16.03
C HIS A 271 17.84 -11.11 -16.32
N SER A 272 17.38 -12.17 -17.00
CA SER A 272 18.22 -13.30 -17.36
C SER A 272 18.94 -12.99 -18.67
N HIS A 273 20.28 -12.98 -18.64
CA HIS A 273 21.09 -12.83 -19.85
C HIS A 273 21.09 -14.15 -20.65
N PHE A 274 20.06 -14.36 -21.46
CA PHE A 274 20.05 -15.47 -22.42
C PHE A 274 20.93 -15.14 -23.64
N SER A 275 21.68 -16.13 -24.09
CA SER A 275 22.53 -16.11 -25.28
C SER A 275 21.74 -16.69 -26.45
N HIS A 276 21.01 -15.82 -27.15
CA HIS A 276 19.94 -16.17 -28.11
C HIS A 276 20.28 -17.34 -29.06
N GLN A 277 21.44 -17.33 -29.71
CA GLN A 277 21.75 -18.31 -30.76
C GLN A 277 22.12 -19.70 -30.20
N GLN A 278 22.83 -19.74 -29.08
CA GLN A 278 23.30 -21.00 -28.47
C GLN A 278 22.23 -21.64 -27.59
N ASP A 279 21.43 -20.82 -26.90
CA ASP A 279 20.32 -21.29 -26.06
C ASP A 279 19.16 -21.85 -26.92
N ARG A 280 18.85 -21.18 -28.04
CA ARG A 280 17.82 -21.62 -29.00
C ARG A 280 18.18 -22.97 -29.62
N SER A 281 19.44 -23.19 -30.00
CA SER A 281 19.88 -24.47 -30.59
C SER A 281 19.74 -25.67 -29.64
N CYS A 282 19.61 -25.42 -28.34
CA CYS A 282 19.43 -26.45 -27.32
C CYS A 282 17.95 -26.84 -27.09
N ILE A 283 16.98 -26.12 -27.67
CA ILE A 283 15.54 -26.37 -27.49
C ILE A 283 14.88 -26.57 -28.86
N ASN A 284 14.40 -27.79 -29.14
CA ASN A 284 13.85 -28.14 -30.45
C ASN A 284 12.51 -27.46 -30.74
N ASN A 285 11.65 -27.30 -29.73
CA ASN A 285 10.31 -26.75 -29.85
C ASN A 285 10.18 -25.30 -29.36
N PHE A 286 11.25 -24.51 -29.47
CA PHE A 286 11.30 -23.14 -28.97
C PHE A 286 10.29 -22.21 -29.67
N ASP A 287 10.24 -22.24 -31.00
CA ASP A 287 9.34 -21.38 -31.78
C ASP A 287 7.87 -21.73 -31.52
N GLN A 288 7.55 -23.03 -31.41
CA GLN A 288 6.22 -23.51 -31.01
C GLN A 288 5.84 -23.03 -29.60
N ALA A 289 6.77 -23.08 -28.64
CA ALA A 289 6.52 -22.62 -27.28
C ALA A 289 6.14 -21.13 -27.23
N ILE A 290 6.82 -20.30 -28.04
CA ILE A 290 6.53 -18.86 -28.14
C ILE A 290 5.14 -18.62 -28.75
N GLU A 291 4.82 -19.31 -29.85
CA GLU A 291 3.54 -19.17 -30.53
C GLU A 291 2.36 -19.59 -29.62
N GLU A 292 2.51 -20.70 -28.89
CA GLU A 292 1.51 -21.15 -27.92
C GLU A 292 1.35 -20.13 -26.78
N VAL A 293 2.44 -19.58 -26.23
CA VAL A 293 2.37 -18.55 -25.18
C VAL A 293 1.69 -17.27 -25.68
N GLN A 294 2.01 -16.78 -26.89
CA GLN A 294 1.34 -15.62 -27.50
C GLN A 294 -0.15 -15.88 -27.73
N THR A 295 -0.49 -17.09 -28.18
CA THR A 295 -1.89 -17.51 -28.35
C THR A 295 -2.63 -17.51 -27.02
N LEU A 296 -2.02 -18.02 -25.94
CA LEU A 296 -2.63 -18.04 -24.61
C LEU A 296 -2.87 -16.64 -24.03
N PHE A 297 -1.97 -15.67 -24.28
CA PHE A 297 -2.20 -14.28 -23.91
C PHE A 297 -3.48 -13.73 -24.56
N LYS A 298 -3.69 -14.04 -25.84
CA LYS A 298 -4.89 -13.66 -26.60
C LYS A 298 -6.13 -14.41 -26.11
N THR A 299 -6.03 -15.72 -25.87
CA THR A 299 -7.12 -16.53 -25.30
C THR A 299 -7.57 -15.97 -23.94
N CYS A 300 -6.65 -15.56 -23.06
CA CYS A 300 -7.01 -14.94 -21.79
C CYS A 300 -7.84 -13.64 -21.95
N GLN A 301 -7.68 -12.91 -23.06
CA GLN A 301 -8.53 -11.75 -23.37
C GLN A 301 -9.90 -12.19 -23.91
N GLU A 302 -9.90 -13.07 -24.91
CA GLU A 302 -11.12 -13.55 -25.58
C GLU A 302 -12.08 -14.29 -24.63
N MET A 303 -11.55 -15.01 -23.62
CA MET A 303 -12.35 -15.74 -22.64
C MET A 303 -13.19 -14.83 -21.73
N TRP A 304 -12.79 -13.57 -21.52
CA TRP A 304 -13.62 -12.63 -20.77
C TRP A 304 -14.87 -12.21 -21.57
N ASP A 305 -14.77 -12.15 -22.89
CA ASP A 305 -15.86 -11.72 -23.78
C ASP A 305 -16.95 -12.78 -24.00
N ASN A 306 -16.88 -13.92 -23.30
CA ASN A 306 -17.88 -15.01 -23.29
C ASN A 306 -18.22 -15.59 -24.68
N ASN A 307 -17.28 -15.56 -25.62
CA ASN A 307 -17.51 -16.00 -27.00
C ASN A 307 -17.00 -17.43 -27.31
N GLY A 308 -16.54 -18.22 -26.33
CA GLY A 308 -15.90 -19.51 -26.57
C GLY A 308 -16.29 -20.65 -25.62
N PRO A 309 -16.04 -21.91 -26.01
CA PRO A 309 -16.18 -23.08 -25.12
C PRO A 309 -15.22 -22.98 -23.92
N ALA A 310 -15.56 -23.65 -22.82
CA ALA A 310 -14.72 -23.67 -21.62
C ALA A 310 -13.29 -24.15 -21.93
N TYR A 311 -12.30 -23.30 -21.66
CA TYR A 311 -10.89 -23.63 -21.81
C TYR A 311 -10.43 -24.53 -20.66
N ARG A 312 -9.66 -25.58 -20.98
CA ARG A 312 -9.06 -26.52 -20.01
C ARG A 312 -7.55 -26.38 -20.02
N ALA A 313 -6.92 -26.34 -18.85
CA ALA A 313 -5.48 -26.21 -18.73
C ALA A 313 -4.75 -27.35 -19.44
N GLN A 314 -3.72 -26.98 -20.18
CA GLN A 314 -2.89 -27.86 -20.99
C GLN A 314 -1.47 -27.90 -20.41
N GLU A 315 -0.84 -29.08 -20.48
CA GLU A 315 0.55 -29.24 -20.09
C GLU A 315 1.46 -29.11 -21.31
N PHE A 316 2.44 -28.22 -21.22
CA PHE A 316 3.51 -28.10 -22.20
C PHE A 316 4.77 -28.85 -21.74
N LYS A 317 5.39 -29.60 -22.66
CA LYS A 317 6.68 -30.26 -22.44
C LYS A 317 7.72 -29.66 -23.38
N VAL A 318 8.84 -29.24 -22.81
CA VAL A 318 9.98 -28.70 -23.56
C VAL A 318 10.80 -29.87 -24.07
N ASP A 319 11.08 -29.89 -25.37
CA ASP A 319 11.97 -30.87 -25.98
C ASP A 319 13.38 -30.30 -26.12
N TYR A 320 14.34 -31.00 -25.53
CA TYR A 320 15.71 -30.55 -25.38
C TYR A 320 16.62 -31.30 -26.35
N ASN A 321 17.46 -30.59 -27.09
CA ASN A 321 18.43 -31.19 -28.00
C ASN A 321 19.62 -31.76 -27.21
N GLN A 322 19.61 -33.08 -26.98
CA GLN A 322 20.62 -33.75 -26.16
C GLN A 322 22.05 -33.63 -26.72
N GLN A 323 22.24 -33.58 -28.04
CA GLN A 323 23.56 -33.40 -28.66
C GLN A 323 24.06 -31.96 -28.50
N ALA A 324 23.22 -30.96 -28.73
CA ALA A 324 23.60 -29.57 -28.51
C ALA A 324 23.88 -29.28 -27.02
N LEU A 325 23.16 -29.95 -26.11
CA LEU A 325 23.35 -29.82 -24.66
C LEU A 325 24.57 -30.57 -24.10
N SER A 326 25.07 -31.60 -24.80
CA SER A 326 26.33 -32.27 -24.43
C SER A 326 27.55 -31.47 -24.87
N ASP A 327 27.44 -30.79 -26.01
CA ASP A 327 28.55 -30.06 -26.63
C ASP A 327 28.62 -28.58 -26.15
N ALA A 328 27.55 -28.10 -25.51
CA ALA A 328 27.48 -26.76 -24.94
C ALA A 328 28.32 -26.62 -23.65
N THR A 329 28.89 -25.42 -23.46
CA THR A 329 29.55 -25.07 -22.19
C THR A 329 28.55 -25.10 -21.03
N HIS A 330 29.04 -25.33 -19.81
CA HIS A 330 28.19 -25.40 -18.62
C HIS A 330 27.26 -24.19 -18.45
N LEU A 331 27.72 -22.98 -18.79
CA LEU A 331 26.92 -21.75 -18.74
C LEU A 331 25.79 -21.75 -19.76
N VAL A 332 26.07 -22.13 -21.01
CA VAL A 332 25.08 -22.23 -22.11
C VAL A 332 24.06 -23.32 -21.82
N LYS A 333 24.52 -24.45 -21.28
CA LYS A 333 23.65 -25.54 -20.82
C LYS A 333 22.71 -25.05 -19.71
N GLY A 334 23.22 -24.30 -18.75
CA GLY A 334 22.43 -23.68 -17.69
C GLY A 334 21.39 -22.69 -18.21
N SER A 335 21.80 -21.74 -19.07
CA SER A 335 20.90 -20.74 -19.65
C SER A 335 19.81 -21.37 -20.50
N ALA A 336 20.14 -22.31 -21.39
CA ALA A 336 19.16 -23.03 -22.20
C ALA A 336 18.13 -23.80 -21.36
N LEU A 337 18.58 -24.50 -20.31
CA LEU A 337 17.68 -25.23 -19.41
C LEU A 337 16.78 -24.28 -18.60
N THR A 338 17.31 -23.13 -18.16
CA THR A 338 16.48 -22.11 -17.48
C THR A 338 15.44 -21.48 -18.41
N LEU A 339 15.82 -21.18 -19.66
CA LEU A 339 14.91 -20.64 -20.67
C LEU A 339 13.78 -21.61 -20.97
N GLY A 340 14.10 -22.88 -21.22
CA GLY A 340 13.11 -23.94 -21.42
C GLY A 340 12.19 -24.09 -20.20
N HIS A 341 12.76 -24.10 -18.98
CA HIS A 341 11.95 -24.18 -17.77
C HIS A 341 11.02 -22.98 -17.59
N LEU A 342 11.47 -21.76 -17.87
CA LEU A 342 10.63 -20.55 -17.79
C LEU A 342 9.50 -20.56 -18.81
N LEU A 343 9.76 -20.98 -20.06
CA LEU A 343 8.71 -21.14 -21.08
C LEU A 343 7.65 -22.15 -20.64
N LYS A 344 8.08 -23.28 -20.06
CA LYS A 344 7.16 -24.27 -19.49
C LYS A 344 6.29 -23.68 -18.38
N LEU A 345 6.89 -22.95 -17.44
CA LEU A 345 6.17 -22.33 -16.33
C LEU A 345 5.18 -21.28 -16.83
N MET A 346 5.61 -20.40 -17.74
CA MET A 346 4.77 -19.37 -18.33
C MET A 346 3.56 -19.97 -19.05
N HIS A 347 3.77 -20.98 -19.89
CA HIS A 347 2.68 -21.68 -20.56
C HIS A 347 1.70 -22.27 -19.53
N GLN A 348 2.20 -22.98 -18.51
CA GLN A 348 1.34 -23.57 -17.47
C GLN A 348 0.56 -22.51 -16.69
N SER A 349 1.20 -21.41 -16.30
CA SER A 349 0.59 -20.30 -15.58
C SER A 349 -0.49 -19.59 -16.41
N LEU A 350 -0.24 -19.33 -17.70
CA LEU A 350 -1.20 -18.72 -18.63
C LEU A 350 -2.37 -19.66 -18.95
N SER A 351 -2.09 -20.95 -19.17
CA SER A 351 -3.13 -21.94 -19.45
C SER A 351 -4.07 -22.14 -18.24
N ARG A 352 -3.52 -22.18 -17.02
CA ARG A 352 -4.32 -22.21 -15.78
C ARG A 352 -5.06 -20.90 -15.52
N LEU A 353 -4.49 -19.76 -15.92
CA LEU A 353 -5.18 -18.47 -15.88
C LEU A 353 -6.39 -18.46 -16.81
N ALA A 354 -6.25 -18.93 -18.05
CA ALA A 354 -7.35 -19.03 -19.01
C ALA A 354 -8.49 -19.93 -18.51
N GLU A 355 -8.18 -21.09 -17.90
CA GLU A 355 -9.20 -21.94 -17.26
C GLU A 355 -9.84 -21.27 -16.04
N SER A 356 -9.06 -20.55 -15.22
CA SER A 356 -9.62 -19.83 -14.06
C SER A 356 -10.59 -18.73 -14.49
N ILE A 357 -10.26 -18.00 -15.56
CA ILE A 357 -11.13 -16.97 -16.16
C ILE A 357 -12.39 -17.60 -16.74
N SER A 358 -12.28 -18.74 -17.44
CA SER A 358 -13.43 -19.43 -18.06
C SER A 358 -14.45 -19.98 -17.06
N CYS A 359 -14.06 -20.12 -15.79
CA CYS A 359 -14.91 -20.56 -14.70
C CYS A 359 -15.61 -19.40 -13.96
N ILE A 360 -15.12 -18.16 -14.11
CA ILE A 360 -15.77 -16.98 -13.52
C ILE A 360 -17.09 -16.74 -14.24
N ASP A 361 -18.17 -16.56 -13.47
CA ASP A 361 -19.55 -16.38 -13.99
C ASP A 361 -20.12 -17.57 -14.78
N SER A 362 -19.46 -18.73 -14.74
CA SER A 362 -19.99 -19.97 -15.32
C SER A 362 -20.72 -20.80 -14.25
N VAL A 363 -21.94 -21.23 -14.57
CA VAL A 363 -22.77 -22.07 -13.67
C VAL A 363 -22.32 -23.54 -13.70
N THR A 364 -21.64 -23.97 -14.77
CA THR A 364 -21.34 -25.39 -15.02
C THR A 364 -19.85 -25.73 -14.96
N ASN A 365 -18.97 -24.75 -15.11
CA ASN A 365 -17.53 -24.99 -15.18
C ASN A 365 -16.92 -25.05 -13.78
N ASN A 366 -15.95 -25.95 -13.61
CA ASN A 366 -15.14 -26.07 -12.42
C ASN A 366 -13.66 -26.06 -12.80
N VAL A 367 -12.82 -25.56 -11.91
CA VAL A 367 -11.36 -25.63 -12.10
C VAL A 367 -10.92 -27.10 -11.98
N SER A 368 -10.23 -27.62 -13.00
CA SER A 368 -9.79 -29.02 -13.06
C SER A 368 -8.60 -29.36 -12.16
N PHE A 369 -7.89 -28.35 -11.66
CA PHE A 369 -6.67 -28.51 -10.87
C PHE A 369 -6.83 -28.02 -9.43
N GLU A 370 -6.08 -28.62 -8.51
CA GLU A 370 -5.93 -28.15 -7.14
C GLU A 370 -4.63 -27.36 -7.00
N GLN A 371 -4.76 -26.06 -6.70
CA GLN A 371 -3.63 -25.19 -6.41
C GLN A 371 -3.73 -24.68 -4.98
N ALA A 372 -2.72 -24.96 -4.16
CA ALA A 372 -2.61 -24.39 -2.83
C ALA A 372 -2.39 -22.87 -2.94
N LEU A 373 -3.42 -22.10 -2.62
CA LEU A 373 -3.33 -20.64 -2.58
C LEU A 373 -2.40 -20.23 -1.44
N PRO A 374 -1.52 -19.22 -1.65
CA PRO A 374 -0.63 -18.74 -0.59
C PRO A 374 -1.45 -18.29 0.62
N GLN A 375 -1.03 -18.70 1.82
CA GLN A 375 -1.71 -18.32 3.05
C GLN A 375 -1.84 -16.80 3.14
N GLN A 376 -3.03 -16.34 3.52
CA GLN A 376 -3.34 -14.92 3.60
C GLN A 376 -2.35 -14.24 4.57
N LYS A 377 -1.67 -13.18 4.11
CA LYS A 377 -0.73 -12.41 4.94
C LYS A 377 -1.36 -12.05 6.29
N SER A 378 -0.56 -12.07 7.36
CA SER A 378 -1.00 -11.67 8.70
C SER A 378 -1.77 -10.34 8.63
N LYS A 379 -2.95 -10.30 9.26
CA LYS A 379 -3.79 -9.09 9.32
C LYS A 379 -3.14 -7.97 10.15
N PHE A 380 -2.13 -8.30 10.96
CA PHE A 380 -1.44 -7.39 11.86
C PHE A 380 0.05 -7.30 11.54
N LEU A 381 0.53 -6.07 11.46
CA LEU A 381 1.95 -5.71 11.52
C LEU A 381 2.38 -5.62 12.99
N TRP A 382 2.76 -6.75 13.54
CA TRP A 382 3.30 -6.80 14.89
C TRP A 382 4.68 -6.14 14.96
N TRP A 383 4.96 -5.47 16.08
CA TRP A 383 6.27 -4.88 16.42
C TRP A 383 6.75 -3.71 15.55
N ASP A 384 5.84 -3.01 14.87
CA ASP A 384 6.21 -1.77 14.17
C ASP A 384 6.47 -0.63 15.16
N ALA A 385 7.63 0.02 15.03
CA ALA A 385 8.09 1.05 15.95
C ALA A 385 7.21 2.31 15.93
N GLU A 386 6.70 2.72 14.76
CA GLU A 386 5.82 3.90 14.66
C GLU A 386 4.48 3.67 15.34
N ASN A 387 3.93 2.45 15.23
CA ASN A 387 2.67 2.09 15.87
C ASN A 387 2.80 2.15 17.40
N PHE A 388 3.89 1.62 17.94
CA PHE A 388 4.18 1.73 19.37
C PHE A 388 4.42 3.17 19.82
N LYS A 389 5.20 3.95 19.06
CA LYS A 389 5.41 5.39 19.34
C LYS A 389 4.10 6.18 19.31
N THR A 390 3.15 5.80 18.46
CA THR A 390 1.81 6.42 18.42
C THR A 390 1.01 6.14 19.68
N ALA A 391 1.08 4.92 20.21
CA ALA A 391 0.41 4.57 21.47
C ALA A 391 0.97 5.42 22.63
N ILE A 392 2.29 5.59 22.70
CA ILE A 392 2.92 6.47 23.69
C ILE A 392 2.51 7.93 23.48
N LYS A 393 2.53 8.43 22.24
CA LYS A 393 2.05 9.79 21.91
C LYS A 393 0.60 10.00 22.35
N THR A 394 -0.27 9.02 22.11
CA THR A 394 -1.68 9.05 22.53
C THR A 394 -1.81 9.17 24.04
N PHE A 395 -1.08 8.31 24.79
CA PHE A 395 -1.04 8.33 26.24
C PHE A 395 -0.55 9.69 26.77
N THR A 396 0.58 10.17 26.28
CA THR A 396 1.19 11.43 26.71
C THR A 396 0.29 12.63 26.37
N THR A 397 -0.29 12.69 25.18
CA THR A 397 -1.20 13.78 24.78
C THR A 397 -2.46 13.80 25.64
N TYR A 398 -3.05 12.63 25.95
CA TYR A 398 -4.21 12.55 26.85
C TYR A 398 -3.89 13.16 28.22
N TRP A 399 -2.74 12.80 28.81
CA TRP A 399 -2.34 13.32 30.12
C TRP A 399 -1.97 14.80 30.10
N ILE A 400 -1.21 15.28 29.11
CA ILE A 400 -0.88 16.72 29.01
C ILE A 400 -2.16 17.54 28.79
N ALA A 401 -3.06 17.10 27.90
CA ALA A 401 -4.33 17.77 27.69
C ALA A 401 -5.20 17.74 28.96
N GLY A 402 -5.22 16.60 29.65
CA GLY A 402 -5.93 16.42 30.92
C GLY A 402 -5.42 17.35 32.02
N LEU A 403 -4.10 17.53 32.14
CA LEU A 403 -3.50 18.48 33.09
C LEU A 403 -3.88 19.92 32.74
N ILE A 404 -3.83 20.31 31.47
CA ILE A 404 -4.28 21.63 31.02
C ILE A 404 -5.75 21.83 31.38
N TRP A 405 -6.59 20.82 31.18
CA TRP A 405 -8.00 20.87 31.56
C TRP A 405 -8.22 21.03 33.06
N ILE A 406 -7.50 20.27 33.90
CA ILE A 406 -7.63 20.31 35.35
C ILE A 406 -7.21 21.68 35.92
N TYR A 407 -6.11 22.25 35.44
CA TYR A 407 -5.53 23.47 36.02
C TYR A 407 -6.01 24.77 35.36
N PHE A 408 -6.29 24.77 34.06
CA PHE A 408 -6.61 25.98 33.29
C PHE A 408 -8.03 26.00 32.72
N ASN A 409 -8.72 24.86 32.68
CA ASN A 409 -10.06 24.70 32.12
C ASN A 409 -10.25 25.43 30.77
N PRO A 410 -9.61 24.96 29.68
CA PRO A 410 -9.62 25.64 28.40
C PRO A 410 -11.04 25.69 27.79
N PRO A 411 -11.28 26.60 26.84
CA PRO A 411 -12.51 26.62 26.03
C PRO A 411 -12.87 25.23 25.51
N GLY A 412 -14.08 24.77 25.82
CA GLY A 412 -14.57 23.42 25.51
C GLY A 412 -14.33 22.34 26.58
N GLY A 413 -13.64 22.66 27.67
CA GLY A 413 -13.49 21.78 28.84
C GLY A 413 -12.89 20.42 28.50
N TYR A 414 -13.53 19.33 28.94
CA TYR A 414 -13.06 17.96 28.66
C TYR A 414 -13.03 17.62 27.16
N SER A 415 -13.84 18.29 26.33
CA SER A 415 -13.80 18.09 24.87
C SER A 415 -12.43 18.40 24.27
N PHE A 416 -11.66 19.30 24.88
CA PHE A 416 -10.27 19.57 24.49
C PHE A 416 -9.39 18.33 24.64
N VAL A 417 -9.52 17.58 25.74
CA VAL A 417 -8.80 16.34 25.99
C VAL A 417 -9.19 15.28 24.96
N THR A 418 -10.50 15.11 24.75
CA THR A 418 -11.08 14.14 23.81
C THR A 418 -10.61 14.39 22.38
N PHE A 419 -10.79 15.60 21.86
CA PHE A 419 -10.40 15.92 20.48
C PHE A 419 -8.88 15.92 20.30
N SER A 420 -8.11 16.44 21.25
CA SER A 420 -6.64 16.38 21.19
C SER A 420 -6.14 14.95 21.08
N THR A 421 -6.70 14.03 21.89
CA THR A 421 -6.33 12.61 21.88
C THR A 421 -6.78 11.93 20.58
N ILE A 422 -8.01 12.17 20.11
CA ILE A 422 -8.53 11.61 18.86
C ILE A 422 -7.67 12.05 17.68
N PHE A 423 -7.51 13.36 17.47
CA PHE A 423 -6.77 13.87 16.32
C PHE A 423 -5.30 13.48 16.38
N MET A 424 -4.66 13.49 17.56
CA MET A 424 -3.29 13.01 17.69
C MET A 424 -3.16 11.54 17.32
N SER A 425 -4.07 10.68 17.80
CA SER A 425 -4.04 9.25 17.51
C SER A 425 -4.27 8.95 16.01
N LEU A 426 -5.12 9.75 15.36
CA LEU A 426 -5.43 9.61 13.94
C LEU A 426 -4.33 10.15 13.02
N LEU A 427 -3.64 11.23 13.42
CA LEU A 427 -2.66 11.96 12.61
C LEU A 427 -1.19 11.65 12.95
N SER A 428 -0.93 10.89 14.01
CA SER A 428 0.44 10.49 14.39
C SER A 428 1.14 9.75 13.26
N PHE A 429 2.36 10.18 12.91
CA PHE A 429 3.15 9.67 11.78
C PHE A 429 2.40 9.63 10.43
N VAL A 430 1.48 10.57 10.21
CA VAL A 430 0.96 10.89 8.87
C VAL A 430 1.91 11.92 8.22
N PRO A 431 2.24 11.77 6.92
CA PRO A 431 3.18 12.62 6.17
C PRO A 431 2.59 14.01 5.82
N VAL A 432 1.93 14.64 6.79
CA VAL A 432 1.29 15.95 6.65
C VAL A 432 1.62 16.77 7.89
N HIS A 433 2.17 17.97 7.69
CA HIS A 433 2.45 18.87 8.80
C HIS A 433 1.13 19.33 9.44
N PRO A 434 0.98 19.31 10.77
CA PRO A 434 -0.28 19.68 11.43
C PRO A 434 -0.76 21.10 11.14
N PHE A 435 0.12 22.00 10.68
CA PHE A 435 -0.28 23.35 10.25
C PHE A 435 -1.31 23.34 9.11
N VAL A 436 -1.33 22.32 8.25
CA VAL A 436 -2.37 22.17 7.22
C VAL A 436 -3.76 22.06 7.86
N LEU A 437 -3.84 21.45 9.05
CA LEU A 437 -5.07 21.33 9.82
C LEU A 437 -5.62 22.72 10.23
N LEU A 438 -4.74 23.66 10.56
CA LEU A 438 -5.11 25.05 10.86
C LEU A 438 -5.81 25.68 9.66
N ILE A 439 -5.20 25.59 8.47
CA ILE A 439 -5.76 26.12 7.22
C ILE A 439 -7.11 25.47 6.92
N LEU A 440 -7.23 24.16 7.07
CA LEU A 440 -8.45 23.41 6.78
C LEU A 440 -9.59 23.73 7.76
N PHE A 441 -9.30 23.90 9.05
CA PHE A 441 -10.32 24.34 10.01
C PHE A 441 -10.74 25.79 9.76
N THR A 442 -9.80 26.70 9.52
CA THR A 442 -10.13 28.10 9.16
C THR A 442 -11.01 28.14 7.93
N PHE A 443 -10.73 27.30 6.92
CA PHE A 443 -11.56 27.18 5.73
C PHE A 443 -12.99 26.74 6.06
N GLY A 444 -13.18 25.72 6.91
CA GLY A 444 -14.51 25.31 7.36
C GLY A 444 -15.25 26.41 8.12
N PHE A 445 -14.55 27.12 9.01
CA PHE A 445 -15.13 28.22 9.79
C PHE A 445 -15.50 29.44 8.95
N LEU A 446 -14.77 29.70 7.87
CA LEU A 446 -15.09 30.79 6.94
C LEU A 446 -16.50 30.69 6.36
N PHE A 447 -17.01 29.47 6.18
CA PHE A 447 -18.39 29.24 5.74
C PHE A 447 -19.37 29.07 6.91
N ALA A 448 -18.93 28.44 8.00
CA ALA A 448 -19.78 28.23 9.17
C ALA A 448 -20.19 29.55 9.85
N VAL A 449 -19.24 30.50 10.02
CA VAL A 449 -19.51 31.77 10.73
C VAL A 449 -20.59 32.60 10.02
N PRO A 450 -20.50 32.90 8.70
CA PRO A 450 -21.57 33.63 8.02
C PRO A 450 -22.90 32.87 8.00
N SER A 451 -22.87 31.54 7.85
CA SER A 451 -24.11 30.73 7.91
C SER A 451 -24.78 30.82 9.29
N TYR A 452 -24.01 30.77 10.38
CA TYR A 452 -24.55 30.88 11.73
C TYR A 452 -25.09 32.27 12.06
N VAL A 453 -24.42 33.33 11.60
CA VAL A 453 -24.79 34.72 11.94
C VAL A 453 -25.91 35.25 11.06
N PHE A 454 -25.89 34.96 9.76
CA PHE A 454 -26.80 35.60 8.80
C PHE A 454 -27.90 34.69 8.25
N ILE A 455 -27.67 33.38 8.17
CA ILE A 455 -28.61 32.45 7.53
C ILE A 455 -29.51 31.79 8.56
N LEU A 456 -28.93 31.06 9.52
CA LEU A 456 -29.70 30.24 10.47
C LEU A 456 -30.74 31.03 11.28
N PRO A 457 -30.47 32.25 11.80
CA PRO A 457 -31.47 33.00 12.57
C PRO A 457 -32.70 33.42 11.76
N GLY A 458 -32.61 33.43 10.43
CA GLY A 458 -33.70 33.77 9.53
C GLY A 458 -34.49 32.56 9.01
N LEU A 459 -34.15 31.34 9.41
CA LEU A 459 -34.87 30.13 9.01
C LEU A 459 -35.97 29.84 10.04
N GLU A 460 -37.22 29.87 9.60
CA GLU A 460 -38.39 29.62 10.47
C GLU A 460 -38.98 28.24 10.24
N LEU A 461 -38.86 27.70 9.02
CA LEU A 461 -39.43 26.39 8.65
C LEU A 461 -38.37 25.29 8.56
N GLY A 462 -38.75 24.08 8.98
CA GLY A 462 -37.90 22.89 8.81
C GLY A 462 -37.53 22.58 7.36
N ALA A 463 -38.39 22.95 6.40
CA ALA A 463 -38.10 22.82 4.97
C ALA A 463 -36.95 23.74 4.52
N GLU A 464 -36.87 24.95 5.06
CA GLU A 464 -35.80 25.93 4.77
C GLU A 464 -34.47 25.44 5.35
N LEU A 465 -34.49 24.90 6.57
CA LEU A 465 -33.33 24.22 7.15
C LEU A 465 -32.89 23.02 6.31
N GLY A 466 -33.84 22.22 5.84
CA GLY A 466 -33.57 21.09 4.95
C GLY A 466 -32.89 21.51 3.65
N LEU A 467 -33.38 22.59 3.03
CA LEU A 467 -32.80 23.18 1.83
C LEU A 467 -31.39 23.72 2.09
N PHE A 468 -31.17 24.40 3.22
CA PHE A 468 -29.86 24.88 3.63
C PHE A 468 -28.85 23.73 3.77
N ILE A 469 -29.20 22.67 4.51
CA ILE A 469 -28.34 21.49 4.69
C ILE A 469 -28.07 20.81 3.35
N PHE A 470 -29.08 20.71 2.49
CA PHE A 470 -28.94 20.12 1.16
C PHE A 470 -27.95 20.91 0.31
N ILE A 471 -28.12 22.23 0.20
CA ILE A 471 -27.24 23.10 -0.59
C ILE A 471 -25.81 23.07 -0.02
N TYR A 472 -25.65 23.24 1.29
CA TYR A 472 -24.35 23.21 1.95
C TYR A 472 -23.64 21.87 1.66
N THR A 473 -24.32 20.74 1.85
CA THR A 473 -23.75 19.42 1.59
C THR A 473 -23.44 19.19 0.10
N PHE A 474 -24.34 19.61 -0.78
CA PHE A 474 -24.16 19.49 -2.22
C PHE A 474 -22.92 20.24 -2.69
N VAL A 475 -22.74 21.50 -2.27
CA VAL A 475 -21.55 22.30 -2.58
C VAL A 475 -20.29 21.60 -2.08
N GLY A 476 -20.32 21.04 -0.86
CA GLY A 476 -19.19 20.35 -0.28
C GLY A 476 -18.69 19.15 -1.08
N PHE A 477 -19.61 18.29 -1.53
CA PHE A 477 -19.29 17.07 -2.29
C PHE A 477 -19.20 17.30 -3.80
N TYR A 478 -19.79 18.38 -4.33
CA TYR A 478 -19.72 18.73 -5.74
C TYR A 478 -18.48 19.58 -6.08
N LEU A 479 -18.12 20.56 -5.25
CA LEU A 479 -17.03 21.49 -5.56
C LEU A 479 -15.67 20.96 -5.07
N PHE A 480 -15.61 20.55 -3.79
CA PHE A 480 -14.36 20.15 -3.15
C PHE A 480 -14.02 18.67 -3.41
N LYS A 481 -12.75 18.33 -3.23
CA LYS A 481 -12.23 16.97 -3.38
C LYS A 481 -11.36 16.60 -2.18
N GLY A 482 -11.33 15.32 -1.86
CA GLY A 482 -10.44 14.76 -0.85
C GLY A 482 -10.72 15.30 0.56
N PRO A 483 -9.68 15.57 1.37
CA PRO A 483 -9.84 15.99 2.76
C PRO A 483 -10.60 17.31 2.93
N VAL A 484 -10.53 18.23 1.95
CA VAL A 484 -11.16 19.56 2.03
C VAL A 484 -12.67 19.46 2.23
N THR A 485 -13.33 18.49 1.58
CA THR A 485 -14.77 18.23 1.77
C THR A 485 -15.09 17.88 3.22
N ILE A 486 -14.28 17.06 3.88
CA ILE A 486 -14.49 16.66 5.28
C ILE A 486 -14.41 17.88 6.19
N PHE A 487 -13.39 18.74 6.02
CA PHE A 487 -13.24 19.93 6.86
C PHE A 487 -14.30 21.00 6.59
N TYR A 488 -14.73 21.16 5.35
CA TYR A 488 -15.89 21.99 5.02
C TYR A 488 -17.18 21.48 5.69
N MET A 489 -17.39 20.15 5.72
CA MET A 489 -18.49 19.53 6.44
C MET A 489 -18.34 19.61 7.97
N ILE A 490 -17.12 19.60 8.51
CA ILE A 490 -16.90 19.91 9.93
C ILE A 490 -17.42 21.32 10.26
N GLY A 491 -17.31 22.27 9.33
CA GLY A 491 -17.97 23.58 9.43
C GLY A 491 -19.49 23.48 9.68
N LEU A 492 -20.19 22.55 8.99
CA LEU A 492 -21.62 22.29 9.22
C LEU A 492 -21.89 21.78 10.64
N PHE A 493 -21.05 20.87 11.16
CA PHE A 493 -21.21 20.31 12.51
C PHE A 493 -20.93 21.33 13.61
N VAL A 494 -20.05 22.30 13.34
CA VAL A 494 -19.72 23.40 14.25
C VAL A 494 -20.90 24.36 14.46
N LEU A 495 -21.84 24.40 13.52
CA LEU A 495 -23.09 25.16 13.68
C LEU A 495 -23.95 24.66 14.85
N GLY A 496 -23.72 23.42 15.32
CA GLY A 496 -24.41 22.88 16.49
C GLY A 496 -25.91 22.74 16.29
N LEU A 497 -26.35 22.39 15.07
CA LEU A 497 -27.76 22.23 14.72
C LEU A 497 -28.46 21.29 15.72
N ASN A 498 -29.49 21.81 16.38
CA ASN A 498 -30.30 21.09 17.35
C ASN A 498 -31.77 21.48 17.19
N ASN A 499 -32.69 20.72 17.77
CA ASN A 499 -34.12 20.99 17.63
C ASN A 499 -34.49 22.35 18.26
N ASP A 500 -33.93 22.64 19.44
CA ASP A 500 -33.97 23.95 20.08
C ASP A 500 -32.66 24.68 19.84
N MET A 501 -32.68 25.71 18.98
CA MET A 501 -31.50 26.53 18.69
C MET A 501 -31.52 27.85 19.47
N THR A 502 -30.50 28.05 20.30
CA THR A 502 -30.22 29.34 20.93
C THR A 502 -29.02 30.00 20.24
N TYR A 503 -29.23 31.12 19.57
CA TYR A 503 -28.18 31.80 18.82
C TYR A 503 -27.31 32.68 19.73
N HIS A 504 -26.19 32.12 20.18
CA HIS A 504 -25.14 32.86 20.88
C HIS A 504 -23.81 32.77 20.14
N PHE A 505 -23.30 33.91 19.68
CA PHE A 505 -22.02 33.98 18.99
C PHE A 505 -20.85 33.47 19.86
N GLY A 506 -20.95 33.66 21.19
CA GLY A 506 -19.96 33.14 22.13
C GLY A 506 -19.80 31.61 22.12
N ILE A 507 -20.88 30.86 21.85
CA ILE A 507 -20.82 29.39 21.73
C ILE A 507 -19.99 29.00 20.51
N LEU A 508 -20.26 29.62 19.36
CA LEU A 508 -19.52 29.39 18.12
C LEU A 508 -18.03 29.73 18.30
N MET A 509 -17.72 30.89 18.89
CA MET A 509 -16.34 31.29 19.19
C MET A 509 -15.64 30.30 20.12
N THR A 510 -16.33 29.78 21.14
CA THR A 510 -15.78 28.77 22.06
C THR A 510 -15.41 27.49 21.31
N ILE A 511 -16.27 27.01 20.41
CA ILE A 511 -16.00 25.82 19.57
C ILE A 511 -14.82 26.07 18.62
N MET A 512 -14.74 27.25 18.00
CA MET A 512 -13.62 27.61 17.13
C MET A 512 -12.29 27.66 17.90
N THR A 513 -12.27 28.32 19.05
CA THR A 513 -11.07 28.39 19.91
C THR A 513 -10.65 27.01 20.40
N LEU A 514 -11.60 26.14 20.75
CA LEU A 514 -11.34 24.73 21.09
C LEU A 514 -10.57 24.02 19.97
N PHE A 515 -11.06 24.09 18.72
CA PHE A 515 -10.39 23.43 17.60
C PHE A 515 -9.00 24.01 17.32
N TYR A 516 -8.81 25.33 17.44
CA TYR A 516 -7.47 25.93 17.31
C TYR A 516 -6.52 25.46 18.42
N MET A 517 -6.98 25.38 19.67
CA MET A 517 -6.17 24.81 20.77
C MET A 517 -5.82 23.35 20.52
N VAL A 518 -6.75 22.55 20.00
CA VAL A 518 -6.49 21.16 19.58
C VAL A 518 -5.40 21.10 18.50
N VAL A 519 -5.44 22.00 17.50
CA VAL A 519 -4.38 22.09 16.48
C VAL A 519 -3.02 22.41 17.11
N PHE A 520 -2.95 23.38 18.03
CA PHE A 520 -1.70 23.70 18.75
C PHE A 520 -1.19 22.50 19.56
N MET A 521 -2.09 21.75 20.21
CA MET A 521 -1.71 20.53 20.92
C MET A 521 -1.14 19.46 19.97
N ILE A 522 -1.70 19.30 18.77
CA ILE A 522 -1.18 18.37 17.76
C ILE A 522 0.18 18.85 17.22
N ILE A 523 0.36 20.16 17.02
CA ILE A 523 1.67 20.73 16.65
C ILE A 523 2.70 20.43 17.73
N PHE A 524 2.37 20.62 19.01
CA PHE A 524 3.25 20.25 20.12
C PHE A 524 3.59 18.75 20.08
N ALA A 525 2.58 17.91 19.91
CA ALA A 525 2.73 16.46 19.86
C ALA A 525 3.43 15.93 18.58
N HIS A 526 3.58 16.78 17.56
CA HIS A 526 4.39 16.49 16.37
C HIS A 526 5.88 16.44 16.71
N TYR A 527 6.34 17.22 17.68
CA TYR A 527 7.74 17.26 18.11
C TYR A 527 8.00 16.41 19.36
N PHE A 528 7.05 16.32 20.28
CA PHE A 528 7.18 15.60 21.56
C PHE A 528 6.15 14.46 21.70
N PRO A 529 6.47 13.31 22.33
CA PRO A 529 7.77 12.87 22.84
C PRO A 529 8.72 12.35 21.75
N PHE A 530 8.18 12.02 20.56
CA PHE A 530 8.98 11.57 19.42
C PHE A 530 8.78 12.53 18.25
N SER A 531 9.88 12.97 17.65
CA SER A 531 9.83 13.82 16.46
C SER A 531 9.18 13.07 15.28
N SER A 532 8.15 13.67 14.69
CA SER A 532 7.49 13.21 13.46
C SER A 532 7.96 14.00 12.23
N ARG A 533 9.13 14.67 12.32
CA ARG A 533 9.72 15.42 11.21
C ARG A 533 10.15 14.49 10.06
N PRO A 534 9.85 14.84 8.79
CA PRO A 534 10.17 13.99 7.64
C PRO A 534 11.65 13.60 7.53
N GLU A 535 12.57 14.54 7.71
CA GLU A 535 14.02 14.31 7.60
C GLU A 535 14.54 13.33 8.65
N HIS A 536 14.08 13.45 9.90
CA HIS A 536 14.45 12.55 10.99
C HIS A 536 13.89 11.14 10.76
N LEU A 537 12.64 11.05 10.30
CA LEU A 537 12.01 9.77 9.99
C LEU A 537 12.65 9.07 8.80
N PHE A 538 13.01 9.82 7.76
CA PHE A 538 13.71 9.30 6.60
C PHE A 538 15.03 8.61 6.99
N LEU A 539 15.86 9.26 7.81
CA LEU A 539 17.10 8.69 8.34
C LEU A 539 16.87 7.42 9.16
N THR A 540 15.92 7.48 10.10
CA THR A 540 15.60 6.35 10.99
C THR A 540 15.03 5.15 10.22
N LEU A 541 14.21 5.41 9.19
CA LEU A 541 13.62 4.37 8.34
C LEU A 541 14.67 3.73 7.44
N LYS A 542 15.60 4.51 6.87
CA LYS A 542 16.75 4.00 6.10
C LYS A 542 17.58 3.02 6.92
N GLU A 543 18.04 3.43 8.10
CA GLU A 543 18.88 2.60 8.97
C GLU A 543 18.19 1.27 9.30
N ARG A 544 16.90 1.34 9.66
CA ARG A 544 16.09 0.16 9.93
C ARG A 544 15.90 -0.73 8.71
N TYR A 545 15.64 -0.16 7.54
CA TYR A 545 15.47 -0.91 6.29
C TYR A 545 16.71 -1.77 6.02
N PHE A 546 17.88 -1.16 5.96
CA PHE A 546 19.12 -1.89 5.68
C PHE A 546 19.55 -2.84 6.79
N ARG A 547 19.30 -2.51 8.07
CA ARG A 547 19.50 -3.48 9.18
C ARG A 547 18.62 -4.72 9.02
N HIS A 548 17.38 -4.57 8.57
CA HIS A 548 16.50 -5.72 8.32
C HIS A 548 16.87 -6.49 7.05
N VAL A 549 17.38 -5.83 6.01
CA VAL A 549 17.98 -6.52 4.85
C VAL A 549 19.16 -7.37 5.31
N GLY A 550 20.10 -6.78 6.07
CA GLY A 550 21.26 -7.52 6.59
C GLY A 550 20.86 -8.67 7.51
N ALA A 551 20.00 -8.42 8.50
CA ALA A 551 19.53 -9.44 9.42
C ALA A 551 18.73 -10.55 8.72
N LEU A 552 17.97 -10.24 7.67
CA LEU A 552 17.30 -11.25 6.84
C LEU A 552 18.33 -12.18 6.20
N PHE A 553 19.36 -11.64 5.54
CA PHE A 553 20.40 -12.44 4.89
C PHE A 553 21.30 -13.20 5.87
N THR A 554 21.61 -12.64 7.05
CA THR A 554 22.28 -13.39 8.13
C THR A 554 21.41 -14.56 8.59
N SER A 555 20.13 -14.29 8.86
CA SER A 555 19.20 -15.34 9.28
C SER A 555 18.93 -16.37 8.19
N TYR A 556 19.05 -16.00 6.90
CA TYR A 556 18.90 -16.86 5.72
C TYR A 556 19.99 -17.94 5.65
N GLN A 557 21.21 -17.62 6.10
CA GLN A 557 22.35 -18.53 6.07
C GLN A 557 22.29 -19.63 7.13
N GLU A 558 21.66 -19.34 8.27
CA GLU A 558 21.60 -20.31 9.36
C GLU A 558 20.62 -21.46 9.04
N GLN A 559 21.11 -22.70 8.99
CA GLN A 559 20.39 -23.90 8.55
C GLN A 559 19.34 -24.46 9.53
N SER A 560 19.08 -23.81 10.67
CA SER A 560 18.20 -24.38 11.70
C SER A 560 16.72 -24.32 11.33
N GLU A 561 16.04 -25.46 11.35
CA GLU A 561 14.59 -25.58 11.06
C GLU A 561 13.66 -25.01 12.14
N SER A 562 14.20 -24.38 13.19
CA SER A 562 13.41 -23.86 14.32
C SER A 562 12.27 -22.93 13.85
N SER A 563 11.06 -23.20 14.33
CA SER A 563 9.86 -22.37 14.09
C SER A 563 10.08 -20.91 14.48
N PHE A 564 10.89 -20.64 15.52
CA PHE A 564 11.23 -19.27 15.94
C PHE A 564 12.00 -18.50 14.86
N ARG A 565 12.94 -19.15 14.16
CA ARG A 565 13.71 -18.51 13.09
C ARG A 565 12.88 -18.28 11.84
N LYS A 566 11.94 -19.19 11.52
CA LYS A 566 10.94 -18.97 10.46
C LYS A 566 10.10 -17.72 10.74
N VAL A 567 9.63 -17.57 11.98
CA VAL A 567 8.91 -16.35 12.41
C VAL A 567 9.80 -15.11 12.33
N LYS A 568 11.04 -15.17 12.82
CA LYS A 568 11.99 -14.05 12.74
C LYS A 568 12.27 -13.59 11.31
N ARG A 569 12.48 -14.52 10.37
CA ARG A 569 12.63 -14.24 8.92
C ARG A 569 11.38 -13.56 8.37
N SER A 570 10.20 -14.09 8.68
CA SER A 570 8.93 -13.51 8.23
C SER A 570 8.72 -12.08 8.76
N LEU A 571 9.15 -11.80 10.01
CA LEU A 571 9.09 -10.47 10.60
C LEU A 571 10.05 -9.51 9.91
N HIS A 572 11.31 -9.90 9.68
CA HIS A 572 12.27 -9.08 8.94
C HIS A 572 11.78 -8.76 7.52
N LEU A 573 11.23 -9.75 6.81
CA LEU A 573 10.62 -9.56 5.48
C LEU A 573 9.41 -8.62 5.52
N ALA A 574 8.55 -8.72 6.55
CA ALA A 574 7.43 -7.81 6.71
C ALA A 574 7.90 -6.37 7.01
N THR A 575 8.85 -6.20 7.94
CA THR A 575 9.35 -4.89 8.34
C THR A 575 10.13 -4.20 7.22
N LEU A 576 10.93 -4.91 6.43
CA LEU A 576 11.67 -4.30 5.31
C LEU A 576 10.70 -3.77 4.23
N ASN A 577 9.67 -4.55 3.90
CA ASN A 577 8.65 -4.15 2.91
C ASN A 577 7.85 -2.93 3.35
N VAL A 578 7.50 -2.85 4.64
CA VAL A 578 6.82 -1.67 5.21
C VAL A 578 7.75 -0.48 5.25
N SER A 579 9.02 -0.69 5.61
CA SER A 579 10.01 0.38 5.70
C SER A 579 10.29 0.99 4.32
N SER A 580 10.46 0.18 3.28
CA SER A 580 10.67 0.65 1.90
C SER A 580 9.58 1.64 1.45
N LYS A 581 8.30 1.26 1.63
CA LYS A 581 7.16 2.13 1.32
C LYS A 581 7.14 3.40 2.16
N LYS A 582 7.46 3.31 3.45
CA LYS A 582 7.53 4.46 4.36
C LYS A 582 8.68 5.41 3.96
N ILE A 583 9.85 4.92 3.58
CA ILE A 583 10.98 5.74 3.12
C ILE A 583 10.58 6.56 1.89
N MET A 584 9.89 5.95 0.93
CA MET A 584 9.36 6.64 -0.25
C MET A 584 8.38 7.78 0.12
N VAL A 585 7.42 7.49 1.00
CA VAL A 585 6.42 8.47 1.44
C VAL A 585 7.07 9.64 2.19
N TRP A 586 7.93 9.36 3.16
CA TRP A 586 8.57 10.40 3.97
C TRP A 586 9.65 11.16 3.22
N GLY A 587 10.37 10.51 2.31
CA GLY A 587 11.34 11.15 1.42
C GLY A 587 10.70 12.25 0.56
N SER A 588 9.49 12.00 0.03
CA SER A 588 8.72 12.99 -0.75
C SER A 588 8.26 14.23 0.03
N LYS A 589 8.39 14.22 1.37
CA LYS A 589 7.94 15.31 2.26
C LYS A 589 9.07 16.10 2.89
N ILE A 590 10.33 15.81 2.53
CA ILE A 590 11.48 16.57 3.01
C ILE A 590 11.38 18.00 2.45
N ASN A 591 11.64 19.00 3.29
CA ASN A 591 11.58 20.39 2.87
C ASN A 591 12.85 20.79 2.11
N HIS A 592 12.81 20.74 0.79
CA HIS A 592 13.95 21.08 -0.07
C HIS A 592 14.37 22.55 0.01
N LYS A 593 13.52 23.47 0.51
CA LYS A 593 13.94 24.86 0.76
C LYS A 593 14.89 24.97 1.95
N LEU A 594 14.76 24.06 2.92
CA LEU A 594 15.64 23.98 4.09
C LEU A 594 16.86 23.10 3.79
N PHE A 595 16.69 22.05 2.98
CA PHE A 595 17.74 21.11 2.58
C PHE A 595 18.04 21.23 1.08
N ASP A 596 18.65 22.34 0.71
CA ASP A 596 19.01 22.75 -0.65
C ASP A 596 20.07 21.85 -1.31
N LYS A 597 20.98 21.26 -0.52
CA LYS A 597 22.02 20.34 -1.01
C LYS A 597 21.52 18.95 -1.40
N THR A 598 20.25 18.63 -1.15
CA THR A 598 19.64 17.33 -1.47
C THR A 598 18.49 17.51 -2.45
N PRO A 599 18.71 17.31 -3.77
CA PRO A 599 17.64 17.48 -4.74
C PRO A 599 16.53 16.43 -4.53
N PRO A 600 15.26 16.78 -4.80
CA PRO A 600 14.13 15.85 -4.70
C PRO A 600 14.32 14.61 -5.60
N GLU A 601 14.99 14.79 -6.73
CA GLU A 601 15.28 13.73 -7.70
C GLU A 601 16.22 12.68 -7.11
N ALA A 602 17.26 13.07 -6.35
CA ALA A 602 18.16 12.13 -5.67
C ALA A 602 17.42 11.29 -4.62
N ILE A 603 16.56 11.92 -3.81
CA ILE A 603 15.71 11.20 -2.83
C ILE A 603 14.73 10.25 -3.55
N GLY A 604 14.16 10.70 -4.68
CA GLY A 604 13.32 9.88 -5.54
C GLY A 604 14.06 8.67 -6.14
N ALA A 605 15.27 8.86 -6.64
CA ALA A 605 16.10 7.79 -7.20
C ALA A 605 16.50 6.75 -6.15
N PHE A 606 16.90 7.21 -4.95
CA PHE A 606 17.25 6.34 -3.83
C PHE A 606 16.07 5.51 -3.33
N THR A 607 14.89 6.14 -3.17
CA THR A 607 13.67 5.44 -2.73
C THR A 607 13.20 4.41 -3.74
N LYS A 608 13.26 4.72 -5.04
CA LYS A 608 13.01 3.75 -6.13
C LYS A 608 13.98 2.57 -6.09
N SER A 609 15.27 2.83 -5.86
CA SER A 609 16.29 1.77 -5.73
C SER A 609 16.01 0.85 -4.54
N CYS A 610 15.57 1.41 -3.40
CA CYS A 610 15.15 0.61 -2.24
C CYS A 610 13.91 -0.24 -2.52
N ASP A 611 12.93 0.29 -3.28
CA ASP A 611 11.74 -0.47 -3.68
C ASP A 611 12.10 -1.61 -4.65
N ALA A 612 12.96 -1.35 -5.65
CA ALA A 612 13.50 -2.37 -6.54
C ALA A 612 14.21 -3.48 -5.75
N LEU A 613 15.10 -3.13 -4.82
CA LEU A 613 15.76 -4.09 -3.94
C LEU A 613 14.76 -4.92 -3.12
N SER A 614 13.72 -4.29 -2.57
CA SER A 614 12.66 -4.99 -1.84
C SER A 614 11.93 -6.00 -2.74
N ASN A 615 11.65 -5.63 -3.98
CA ASN A 615 11.02 -6.51 -4.97
C ASN A 615 11.92 -7.71 -5.31
N HIS A 616 13.21 -7.50 -5.57
CA HIS A 616 14.16 -8.60 -5.81
C HIS A 616 14.28 -9.54 -4.60
N ILE A 617 14.34 -9.00 -3.37
CA ILE A 617 14.35 -9.80 -2.14
C ILE A 617 13.06 -10.62 -2.01
N ASN A 618 11.89 -10.03 -2.27
CA ASN A 618 10.62 -10.76 -2.21
C ASN A 618 10.56 -11.91 -3.22
N ILE A 619 11.05 -11.69 -4.45
CA ILE A 619 11.12 -12.73 -5.48
C ILE A 619 12.08 -13.84 -5.03
N LEU A 620 13.27 -13.49 -4.54
CA LEU A 620 14.26 -14.45 -4.02
C LEU A 620 13.67 -15.33 -2.90
N MET A 621 13.02 -14.73 -1.90
CA MET A 621 12.43 -15.46 -0.77
C MET A 621 11.25 -16.35 -1.21
N ALA A 622 10.42 -15.88 -2.15
CA ALA A 622 9.29 -16.66 -2.66
C ALA A 622 9.73 -17.86 -3.50
N THR A 623 10.75 -17.66 -4.36
CA THR A 623 11.33 -18.72 -5.19
C THR A 623 12.09 -19.74 -4.35
N GLU A 624 12.84 -19.30 -3.35
CA GLU A 624 13.56 -20.19 -2.43
C GLU A 624 12.62 -21.19 -1.78
N GLN A 625 11.46 -20.75 -1.28
CA GLN A 625 10.49 -21.62 -0.60
C GLN A 625 10.05 -22.80 -1.47
N LYS A 626 10.01 -22.61 -2.80
CA LYS A 626 9.69 -23.66 -3.79
C LYS A 626 10.89 -24.56 -4.10
N LEU A 627 12.10 -24.07 -3.91
CA LEU A 627 13.36 -24.75 -4.24
C LEU A 627 14.06 -25.38 -3.01
N LEU A 628 13.46 -25.35 -1.82
CA LEU A 628 14.02 -25.93 -0.60
C LEU A 628 14.31 -27.45 -0.71
N SER A 629 13.59 -28.15 -1.58
CA SER A 629 13.77 -29.59 -1.82
C SER A 629 14.96 -29.91 -2.73
N ASN A 630 15.49 -28.92 -3.45
CA ASN A 630 16.53 -29.13 -4.46
C ASN A 630 17.88 -29.52 -3.81
N PRO A 631 18.46 -30.68 -4.19
CA PRO A 631 19.70 -31.18 -3.58
C PRO A 631 20.93 -30.29 -3.87
N LEU A 632 21.03 -29.70 -5.07
CA LEU A 632 22.14 -28.81 -5.45
C LEU A 632 22.17 -27.55 -4.57
N ILE A 633 20.99 -26.99 -4.27
CA ILE A 633 20.86 -25.79 -3.43
C ILE A 633 21.23 -26.10 -1.98
N LYS A 634 20.90 -27.29 -1.47
CA LYS A 634 21.32 -27.74 -0.14
C LYS A 634 22.84 -27.90 -0.06
N GLN A 635 23.45 -28.52 -1.07
CA GLN A 635 24.89 -28.74 -1.13
C GLN A 635 25.67 -27.42 -1.23
N LEU A 636 25.19 -26.49 -2.06
CA LEU A 636 25.77 -25.14 -2.18
C LEU A 636 25.76 -24.42 -0.84
N ARG A 637 24.62 -24.41 -0.14
CA ARG A 637 24.46 -23.71 1.14
C ARG A 637 25.31 -24.31 2.26
N ALA A 638 25.60 -25.60 2.20
CA ALA A 638 26.50 -26.26 3.16
C ALA A 638 27.97 -25.88 2.93
N LYS A 639 28.38 -25.74 1.65
CA LYS A 639 29.77 -25.40 1.29
C LYS A 639 30.05 -23.90 1.30
N HIS A 640 29.04 -23.04 1.06
CA HIS A 640 29.21 -21.61 0.89
C HIS A 640 28.22 -20.78 1.71
N THR A 641 28.74 -19.94 2.60
CA THR A 641 28.00 -18.93 3.36
C THR A 641 28.23 -17.54 2.77
N ASP A 642 27.15 -16.86 2.42
CA ASP A 642 27.16 -15.58 1.70
C ASP A 642 27.38 -14.39 2.65
N SER A 643 28.60 -14.14 3.11
CA SER A 643 28.87 -13.04 4.05
C SER A 643 28.74 -11.63 3.44
N ILE A 644 28.67 -11.52 2.11
CA ILE A 644 28.80 -10.25 1.38
C ILE A 644 27.52 -9.41 1.49
N LEU A 645 26.36 -9.99 1.16
CA LEU A 645 25.08 -9.25 1.17
C LEU A 645 24.73 -8.64 2.56
N PRO A 646 24.90 -9.36 3.70
CA PRO A 646 24.70 -8.77 5.01
C PRO A 646 25.63 -7.60 5.32
N LEU A 647 26.89 -7.68 4.90
CA LEU A 647 27.90 -6.65 5.14
C LEU A 647 27.64 -5.39 4.30
N MET A 648 27.28 -5.55 3.01
CA MET A 648 26.88 -4.44 2.15
C MET A 648 25.65 -3.70 2.72
N ALA A 649 24.64 -4.45 3.18
CA ALA A 649 23.49 -3.86 3.85
C ALA A 649 23.88 -3.17 5.16
N GLY A 650 24.77 -3.77 5.96
CA GLY A 650 25.30 -3.16 7.18
C GLY A 650 26.01 -1.83 6.93
N ALA A 651 26.80 -1.73 5.87
CA ALA A 651 27.49 -0.50 5.46
C ALA A 651 26.50 0.62 5.11
N LEU A 652 25.45 0.32 4.33
CA LEU A 652 24.39 1.29 3.99
C LEU A 652 23.47 1.64 5.18
N ALA A 653 23.39 0.78 6.20
CA ALA A 653 22.68 1.09 7.43
C ALA A 653 23.45 2.13 8.26
N ASN A 654 24.76 1.95 8.38
CA ASN A 654 25.64 2.83 9.15
C ASN A 654 25.93 4.14 8.39
N HIS A 655 26.20 5.21 9.13
CA HIS A 655 26.42 6.54 8.55
C HIS A 655 27.88 6.75 8.20
N GLN A 656 28.43 5.90 7.33
CA GLN A 656 29.80 6.03 6.83
C GLN A 656 29.92 7.16 5.79
N GLY A 657 31.07 7.82 5.74
CA GLY A 657 31.38 8.80 4.70
C GLY A 657 31.54 8.13 3.34
N THR A 658 31.26 8.84 2.25
CA THR A 658 31.29 8.33 0.86
C THR A 658 32.58 7.57 0.55
N HIS A 659 33.74 8.12 0.94
CA HIS A 659 35.05 7.53 0.69
C HIS A 659 35.31 6.21 1.44
N GLU A 660 34.76 6.04 2.64
CA GLU A 660 34.84 4.76 3.36
C GLU A 660 33.91 3.73 2.70
N LEU A 661 32.72 4.18 2.29
CA LEU A 661 31.73 3.34 1.61
C LEU A 661 32.26 2.82 0.26
N ASP A 662 32.96 3.65 -0.51
CA ASP A 662 33.62 3.29 -1.77
C ASP A 662 34.61 2.15 -1.58
N SER A 663 35.58 2.33 -0.67
CA SER A 663 36.61 1.32 -0.40
C SER A 663 36.03 -0.03 0.05
N VAL A 664 34.96 0.03 0.85
CA VAL A 664 34.27 -1.15 1.37
C VAL A 664 33.48 -1.86 0.27
N PHE A 665 32.81 -1.12 -0.61
CA PHE A 665 32.07 -1.70 -1.73
C PHE A 665 32.97 -2.22 -2.86
N GLU A 666 34.12 -1.59 -3.09
CA GLU A 666 35.14 -2.13 -4.01
C GLU A 666 35.64 -3.48 -3.52
N GLN A 667 35.98 -3.60 -2.23
CA GLN A 667 36.37 -4.87 -1.63
C GLN A 667 35.27 -5.93 -1.77
N TYR A 668 34.01 -5.57 -1.47
CA TYR A 668 32.89 -6.50 -1.62
C TYR A 668 32.63 -6.91 -3.06
N SER A 669 32.90 -6.05 -4.04
CA SER A 669 32.78 -6.40 -5.45
C SER A 669 33.84 -7.40 -5.91
N LEU A 670 35.07 -7.27 -5.40
CA LEU A 670 36.14 -8.24 -5.63
C LEU A 670 35.84 -9.58 -4.94
N ASP A 671 35.35 -9.54 -3.70
CA ASP A 671 34.94 -10.72 -2.96
C ASP A 671 33.78 -11.45 -3.66
N TYR A 672 32.85 -10.70 -4.25
CA TYR A 672 31.72 -11.26 -5.01
C TYR A 672 32.18 -11.91 -6.32
N GLN A 673 33.11 -11.27 -7.05
CA GLN A 673 33.74 -11.91 -8.22
C GLN A 673 34.52 -13.17 -7.83
N SER A 674 35.24 -13.16 -6.70
CA SER A 674 35.88 -14.36 -6.17
C SER A 674 34.87 -15.46 -5.84
N PHE A 675 33.70 -15.10 -5.32
CA PHE A 675 32.61 -16.03 -5.07
C PHE A 675 32.01 -16.59 -6.37
N GLU A 676 31.80 -15.77 -7.41
CA GLU A 676 31.38 -16.25 -8.73
C GLU A 676 32.40 -17.22 -9.34
N ASN A 677 33.70 -16.95 -9.20
CA ASN A 677 34.74 -17.87 -9.66
C ASN A 677 34.71 -19.21 -8.89
N LYS A 678 34.50 -19.18 -7.57
CA LYS A 678 34.35 -20.40 -6.76
C LYS A 678 33.09 -21.19 -7.12
N LEU A 679 32.02 -20.51 -7.53
CA LEU A 679 30.83 -21.15 -8.07
C LEU A 679 31.14 -21.86 -9.39
N GLU A 680 31.93 -21.24 -10.26
CA GLU A 680 32.37 -21.85 -11.52
C GLU A 680 33.23 -23.10 -11.27
N ASP A 681 34.14 -23.06 -10.30
CA ASP A 681 34.92 -24.23 -9.89
C ASP A 681 34.03 -25.34 -9.31
N PHE A 682 33.03 -24.98 -8.49
CA PHE A 682 32.02 -25.93 -7.99
C PHE A 682 31.22 -26.58 -9.13
N PHE A 683 30.94 -25.86 -10.21
CA PHE A 683 30.29 -26.40 -11.40
C PHE A 683 31.18 -27.39 -12.17
N ARG A 684 32.50 -27.16 -12.21
CA ARG A 684 33.46 -28.07 -12.87
C ARG A 684 33.63 -29.38 -12.11
N GLU A 685 33.47 -29.35 -10.79
CA GLU A 685 33.51 -30.54 -9.92
C GLU A 685 32.21 -31.37 -9.92
N LEU A 686 31.10 -30.84 -10.45
CA LEU A 686 29.79 -31.49 -10.44
C LEU A 686 29.50 -32.22 -11.76
N GLU A 687 29.23 -33.52 -11.68
CA GLU A 687 28.62 -34.29 -12.77
C GLU A 687 27.12 -33.94 -12.90
N LEU A 688 26.82 -32.94 -13.73
CA LEU A 688 25.43 -32.48 -13.99
C LEU A 688 24.52 -33.56 -14.60
N SER A 689 25.06 -34.70 -15.04
CA SER A 689 24.29 -35.86 -15.52
C SER A 689 23.48 -36.53 -14.41
N ASP A 690 23.86 -36.35 -13.15
CA ASP A 690 23.23 -37.01 -12.00
C ASP A 690 21.97 -36.28 -11.49
N TYR A 691 21.70 -35.07 -12.01
CA TYR A 691 20.63 -34.19 -11.54
C TYR A 691 19.57 -33.97 -12.61
N ALA A 692 18.32 -33.81 -12.18
CA ALA A 692 17.24 -33.52 -13.11
C ALA A 692 17.41 -32.12 -13.72
N TYR A 693 17.06 -31.94 -15.00
CA TYR A 693 17.12 -30.64 -15.67
C TYR A 693 16.36 -29.52 -14.92
N SER A 694 15.27 -29.85 -14.23
CA SER A 694 14.53 -28.92 -13.37
C SER A 694 15.31 -28.47 -12.14
N GLU A 695 16.16 -29.34 -11.58
CA GLU A 695 17.00 -29.02 -10.41
C GLU A 695 18.15 -28.10 -10.81
N ILE A 696 18.75 -28.34 -11.98
CA ILE A 696 19.79 -27.49 -12.57
C ILE A 696 19.20 -26.11 -12.90
N ALA A 697 18.05 -26.06 -13.57
CA ALA A 697 17.36 -24.80 -13.87
C ALA A 697 17.01 -24.01 -12.59
N GLY A 698 16.49 -24.68 -11.55
CA GLY A 698 16.19 -24.06 -10.26
C GLY A 698 17.44 -23.47 -9.59
N PHE A 699 18.59 -24.12 -9.72
CA PHE A 699 19.86 -23.62 -9.20
C PHE A 699 20.28 -22.32 -9.90
N TYR A 700 20.29 -22.28 -11.23
CA TYR A 700 20.65 -21.08 -11.99
C TYR A 700 19.68 -19.92 -11.77
N ILE A 701 18.37 -20.21 -11.64
CA ILE A 701 17.37 -19.20 -11.26
C ILE A 701 17.72 -18.58 -9.91
N LEU A 702 18.08 -19.39 -8.90
CA LEU A 702 18.47 -18.87 -7.58
C LEU A 702 19.72 -17.98 -7.65
N LEU A 703 20.72 -18.39 -8.44
CA LEU A 703 21.96 -17.65 -8.61
C LEU A 703 21.70 -16.29 -9.28
N ASN A 704 20.88 -16.27 -10.35
CA ASN A 704 20.49 -15.03 -11.00
C ASN A 704 19.72 -14.09 -10.05
N LEU A 705 18.79 -14.64 -9.26
CA LEU A 705 18.05 -13.84 -8.26
C LEU A 705 18.97 -13.24 -7.19
N LYS A 706 20.00 -13.96 -6.75
CA LYS A 706 21.01 -13.42 -5.83
C LYS A 706 21.84 -12.31 -6.48
N ARG A 707 22.23 -12.48 -7.74
CA ARG A 707 22.93 -11.45 -8.51
C ARG A 707 22.09 -10.19 -8.66
N ASN A 708 20.79 -10.31 -8.97
CA ASN A 708 19.88 -9.18 -9.04
C ASN A 708 19.79 -8.42 -7.70
N VAL A 709 19.77 -9.13 -6.58
CA VAL A 709 19.83 -8.48 -5.25
C VAL A 709 21.16 -7.75 -5.05
N PHE A 710 22.28 -8.37 -5.42
CA PHE A 710 23.61 -7.74 -5.32
C PHE A 710 23.69 -6.45 -6.15
N GLU A 711 23.27 -6.50 -7.42
CA GLU A 711 23.23 -5.34 -8.31
C GLU A 711 22.27 -4.25 -7.78
N ALA A 712 21.11 -4.63 -7.24
CA ALA A 712 20.17 -3.69 -6.64
C ALA A 712 20.73 -3.00 -5.38
N ILE A 713 21.54 -3.70 -4.56
CA ILE A 713 22.24 -3.07 -3.42
C ILE A 713 23.30 -2.08 -3.94
N LYS A 714 24.02 -2.41 -5.02
CA LYS A 714 24.97 -1.49 -5.65
C LYS A 714 24.27 -0.25 -6.21
N GLN A 715 23.09 -0.40 -6.81
CA GLN A 715 22.27 0.73 -7.25
C GLN A 715 21.80 1.60 -6.07
N CYS A 716 21.43 0.98 -4.95
CA CYS A 716 21.13 1.70 -3.71
C CYS A 716 22.35 2.49 -3.20
N LYS A 717 23.56 1.95 -3.35
CA LYS A 717 24.80 2.66 -3.02
C LYS A 717 25.03 3.85 -3.94
N GLN A 718 24.92 3.70 -5.25
CA GLN A 718 25.12 4.82 -6.19
C GLN A 718 24.17 5.98 -5.88
N THR A 719 22.88 5.69 -5.73
CA THR A 719 21.87 6.70 -5.40
C THR A 719 21.97 7.22 -3.95
N TYR A 720 22.69 6.52 -3.07
CA TYR A 720 23.00 6.99 -1.71
C TYR A 720 24.02 8.13 -1.75
N GLU A 721 24.94 8.15 -2.71
CA GLU A 721 26.02 9.15 -2.80
C GLU A 721 25.52 10.51 -3.28
N ASP A 722 24.43 10.51 -4.05
CA ASP A 722 23.74 11.70 -4.53
C ASP A 722 23.02 12.48 -3.40
N ILE A 723 22.97 11.92 -2.18
CA ILE A 723 22.29 12.50 -1.02
C ILE A 723 23.31 13.01 0.02
N ASP A 724 23.24 14.30 0.34
CA ASP A 724 23.97 14.88 1.48
C ASP A 724 23.32 14.49 2.82
N TRP A 725 23.72 13.33 3.35
CA TRP A 725 23.29 12.80 4.64
C TRP A 725 23.76 13.63 5.84
N VAL A 726 24.77 14.48 5.69
CA VAL A 726 25.23 15.38 6.76
C VAL A 726 24.26 16.54 6.88
N ASN A 727 23.83 17.12 5.76
CA ASN A 727 22.84 18.19 5.73
C ASN A 727 21.51 17.73 6.35
N LEU A 728 21.00 16.55 5.99
CA LEU A 728 19.75 16.00 6.54
C LEU A 728 19.81 15.72 8.06
N ARG A 729 21.00 15.57 8.64
CA ARG A 729 21.20 15.36 10.09
C ARG A 729 21.21 16.65 10.90
N GLN A 730 21.32 17.82 10.25
CA GLN A 730 21.35 19.09 10.96
C GLN A 730 20.02 19.34 11.68
N LYS A 731 20.07 19.51 13.01
CA LYS A 731 18.92 19.90 13.80
C LYS A 731 18.66 21.39 13.56
N ARG A 732 17.69 21.71 12.71
CA ARG A 732 17.19 23.08 12.52
C ARG A 732 15.85 23.21 13.22
N PHE A 733 15.72 24.12 14.19
CA PHE A 733 14.53 24.21 15.03
C PHE A 733 13.35 24.85 14.31
#